data_AF-A0A6M2AV06-F1
#
_entry.id   AF-A0A6M2AV06-F1
#
_cell.length_a   1.000
_cell.length_b   1.000
_cell.length_c   1.000
_cell.angle_alpha   90.00
_cell.angle_beta   90.00
_cell.angle_gamma   90.00
#
_symmetry.space_group_name_H-M   'P 1'
#
loop_
_entity.id
_entity.type
_entity.pdbx_description
1 polymer ?
#
loop_
_entity_poly.entity_id
_entity_poly.type
_entity_poly.pdbx_seq_one_letter_code
_entity_poly.pdbx_strand_id
1 'polypeptide(L)'
;MKNMNQELYFNILTFDIPNEPITFHFSIEKIGNAQKLYKNKFPSNIEEIFPGIYEQNPDFIYTSFNFEKEGYTPLTLNLNEQPIELLKHYYNWRIKKYFKSKNKVVKPNFVNDNQVWIKDTTYKNETFAKYDKYTLKLQFKEVSDFGELIIAYDGVSKIIKTPISELVKGDVSTSLLTGVIYNRNYFKYQRLPENITDFSEVYAVYNNALRAALGYERDKKDRGNKYIQYKAKIGDFIKKHIVKDDFKEIVSINCKYYLPVEKKRIGEVAEECNELVFNNGLIGKKPKYDFKQLKPFKPCTQIHKNIHLFFIVHKNHINEAKDLQSYLQNGLKWYKGLQEYAGVLYHVEKGFSIVFDDLDNPLPQITNGIKNLKMKPDVTYVAIYLSPFSKYEQDLTKKKVYYKVKEQLLLRHIVSQVIDVNKFQIKNNEYKANPTKSNGYLFDLTNISLAILAKLEGIPWQLNRTPKKELIIGVGAFKNVEEDIRYVASAFSFQSNGKFNEFQYFSKSDTKKLAGAISDAIWQYVTLEQNPDKVVIHFYKEMSNEEIDPVLEMMNTLNLNCPLYIVNINKTRSEDIIAFDNNWHGNLMPKSGVYINISKSEHKYLLFNNSRYDDSKAYPSAEGFPFPVKLRITSPTPEALNDSKTIKKLIEQVYEFSRLYWKSLRQQNVPITIKYPEMVAEIAPRFDSKVIPNFGQETLWFL
;
A
#
# COMPACT_ATOMS: atom_id res chain seq x y z
N MET A 1 34.85 6.29 -0.54
CA MET A 1 33.63 6.55 -1.34
C MET A 1 33.56 5.52 -2.47
N LYS A 2 32.75 4.46 -2.35
CA LYS A 2 32.49 3.56 -3.49
C LYS A 2 31.77 4.39 -4.56
N ASN A 3 32.26 4.38 -5.80
CA ASN A 3 31.69 5.12 -6.92
C ASN A 3 30.17 4.87 -7.00
N MET A 4 29.38 5.93 -6.89
CA MET A 4 27.93 5.89 -7.16
C MET A 4 27.75 5.58 -8.63
N ASN A 5 27.55 4.32 -8.96
CA ASN A 5 27.26 3.86 -10.31
C ASN A 5 25.77 4.06 -10.67
N GLN A 6 25.05 4.94 -9.98
CA GLN A 6 23.63 5.21 -10.23
C GLN A 6 23.44 6.62 -10.77
N GLU A 7 22.56 6.73 -11.77
CA GLU A 7 22.14 8.02 -12.33
C GLU A 7 20.65 8.20 -12.08
N LEU A 8 20.33 8.88 -10.97
CA LEU A 8 18.97 9.00 -10.48
C LEU A 8 18.27 10.26 -11.02
N TYR A 9 17.03 10.10 -11.49
CA TYR A 9 16.20 11.19 -12.01
C TYR A 9 14.78 11.12 -11.46
N PHE A 10 14.22 12.25 -11.03
CA PHE A 10 12.81 12.36 -10.63
C PHE A 10 11.89 12.46 -11.85
N ASN A 11 10.64 11.99 -11.75
CA ASN A 11 9.57 12.28 -12.73
C ASN A 11 9.06 13.74 -12.65
N ILE A 12 9.98 14.70 -12.57
CA ILE A 12 9.73 16.14 -12.41
C ILE A 12 10.24 16.89 -13.63
N LEU A 13 9.46 17.85 -14.09
CA LEU A 13 9.89 18.94 -14.95
C LEU A 13 9.90 20.24 -14.15
N THR A 14 10.92 21.06 -14.33
CA THR A 14 11.01 22.39 -13.72
C THR A 14 10.40 23.46 -14.63
N PHE A 15 9.91 24.53 -14.02
CA PHE A 15 9.36 25.68 -14.73
C PHE A 15 9.66 26.99 -14.00
N ASP A 16 9.73 28.07 -14.78
CA ASP A 16 9.94 29.41 -14.25
C ASP A 16 8.62 30.02 -13.78
N ILE A 17 8.67 30.68 -12.62
CA ILE A 17 7.59 31.55 -12.15
C ILE A 17 7.86 32.93 -12.77
N PRO A 18 6.90 33.55 -13.49
CA PRO A 18 7.08 34.87 -14.06
C PRO A 18 7.53 35.89 -13.00
N ASN A 19 8.58 36.64 -13.31
CA ASN A 19 9.03 37.78 -12.49
C ASN A 19 8.21 39.04 -12.79
N GLU A 20 7.69 39.15 -14.01
CA GLU A 20 6.84 40.27 -14.40
C GLU A 20 5.52 40.25 -13.61
N PRO A 21 5.06 41.39 -13.09
CA PRO A 21 3.80 41.47 -12.38
C PRO A 21 2.61 41.03 -13.25
N ILE A 22 1.66 40.33 -12.64
CA ILE A 22 0.43 39.88 -13.28
C ILE A 22 -0.78 40.44 -12.55
N THR A 23 -1.75 40.95 -13.29
CA THR A 23 -3.01 41.45 -12.72
C THR A 23 -3.98 40.29 -12.55
N PHE A 24 -4.38 40.03 -11.30
CA PHE A 24 -5.52 39.18 -10.97
C PHE A 24 -6.72 40.05 -10.60
N HIS A 25 -7.93 39.53 -10.82
CA HIS A 25 -9.16 40.25 -10.51
C HIS A 25 -9.91 39.53 -9.38
N PHE A 26 -10.35 40.27 -8.36
CA PHE A 26 -10.95 39.73 -7.14
C PHE A 26 -12.29 40.37 -6.80
N SER A 27 -13.16 39.64 -6.10
CA SER A 27 -14.42 40.16 -5.56
C SER A 27 -14.74 39.46 -4.24
N ILE A 28 -15.41 40.17 -3.33
CA ILE A 28 -15.95 39.59 -2.09
C ILE A 28 -17.25 38.80 -2.36
N GLU A 29 -17.93 39.07 -3.47
CA GLU A 29 -19.16 38.38 -3.87
C GLU A 29 -18.94 37.44 -5.06
N LYS A 30 -19.75 36.38 -5.13
CA LYS A 30 -19.70 35.45 -6.25
C LYS A 30 -20.50 36.00 -7.43
N ILE A 31 -19.83 36.66 -8.36
CA ILE A 31 -20.44 37.07 -9.61
C ILE A 31 -20.09 36.02 -10.68
N GLY A 32 -21.10 35.40 -11.31
CA GLY A 32 -20.94 34.41 -12.39
C GLY A 32 -20.00 33.23 -12.10
N ASN A 33 -19.29 32.76 -13.14
CA ASN A 33 -18.27 31.71 -13.00
C ASN A 33 -16.97 32.28 -12.42
N ALA A 34 -16.65 31.93 -11.18
CA ALA A 34 -15.46 32.42 -10.47
C ALA A 34 -14.82 31.31 -9.63
N GLN A 35 -13.54 31.46 -9.30
CA GLN A 35 -12.81 30.56 -8.42
C GLN A 35 -12.90 31.06 -6.98
N LYS A 36 -13.18 30.15 -6.04
CA LYS A 36 -13.24 30.46 -4.60
C LYS A 36 -11.85 30.37 -3.99
N LEU A 37 -11.38 31.43 -3.34
CA LEU A 37 -10.13 31.47 -2.60
C LEU A 37 -10.41 31.47 -1.11
N TYR A 38 -9.78 30.56 -0.38
CA TYR A 38 -9.78 30.54 1.09
C TYR A 38 -8.67 31.44 1.62
N LYS A 39 -8.77 31.87 2.87
CA LYS A 39 -7.85 32.80 3.56
C LYS A 39 -6.36 32.49 3.34
N ASN A 40 -5.97 31.21 3.42
CA ASN A 40 -4.58 30.77 3.21
C ASN A 40 -4.05 30.92 1.77
N LYS A 41 -4.90 31.36 0.83
CA LYS A 41 -4.59 31.61 -0.58
C LYS A 41 -4.76 33.08 -0.95
N PHE A 42 -5.03 33.96 0.01
CA PHE A 42 -5.16 35.37 -0.30
C PHE A 42 -3.82 35.90 -0.77
N PRO A 43 -3.79 36.79 -1.79
CA PRO A 43 -2.59 37.54 -2.11
C PRO A 43 -2.03 38.26 -0.88
N SER A 44 -0.71 38.36 -0.79
CA SER A 44 -0.04 39.01 0.34
C SER A 44 -0.48 40.48 0.49
N ASN A 45 -0.84 41.15 -0.61
CA ASN A 45 -1.28 42.53 -0.68
C ASN A 45 -2.79 42.70 -0.93
N ILE A 46 -3.62 41.70 -0.55
CA ILE A 46 -5.08 41.74 -0.78
C ILE A 46 -5.78 42.94 -0.11
N GLU A 47 -5.20 43.50 0.96
CA GLU A 47 -5.78 44.65 1.67
C GLU A 47 -5.77 45.95 0.86
N GLU A 48 -4.95 46.04 -0.20
CA GLU A 48 -4.94 47.20 -1.10
C GLU A 48 -6.31 47.41 -1.78
N ILE A 49 -7.03 46.32 -2.03
CA ILE A 49 -8.35 46.35 -2.68
C ILE A 49 -9.50 46.02 -1.74
N PHE A 50 -9.23 45.34 -0.61
CA PHE A 50 -10.20 45.04 0.44
C PHE A 50 -9.62 45.38 1.84
N PRO A 51 -9.59 46.66 2.24
CA PRO A 51 -9.08 47.06 3.55
C PRO A 51 -9.84 46.39 4.70
N GLY A 52 -9.11 45.90 5.71
CA GLY A 52 -9.68 45.25 6.89
C GLY A 52 -10.23 43.84 6.64
N ILE A 53 -9.94 43.23 5.48
CA ILE A 53 -10.46 41.89 5.15
C ILE A 53 -10.03 40.82 6.15
N TYR A 54 -8.85 40.93 6.76
CA TYR A 54 -8.42 39.96 7.77
C TYR A 54 -9.19 40.11 9.10
N GLU A 55 -9.70 41.31 9.40
CA GLU A 55 -10.52 41.62 10.59
C GLU A 55 -11.98 41.20 10.39
N GLN A 56 -12.53 41.47 9.20
CA GLN A 56 -13.86 41.02 8.79
C GLN A 56 -13.97 39.49 8.75
N ASN A 57 -12.82 38.82 8.66
CA ASN A 57 -12.66 37.37 8.73
C ASN A 57 -13.61 36.58 7.80
N PRO A 58 -13.70 36.93 6.50
CA PRO A 58 -14.48 36.14 5.56
C PRO A 58 -13.83 34.78 5.37
N ASP A 59 -14.66 33.75 5.25
CA ASP A 59 -14.19 32.39 4.94
C ASP A 59 -13.50 32.31 3.57
N PHE A 60 -13.90 33.18 2.63
CA PHE A 60 -13.43 33.17 1.25
C PHE A 60 -13.68 34.48 0.50
N ILE A 61 -12.87 34.68 -0.56
CA ILE A 61 -13.11 35.64 -1.64
C ILE A 61 -13.21 34.90 -2.98
N TYR A 62 -13.50 35.64 -4.04
CA TYR A 62 -13.58 35.11 -5.40
C TYR A 62 -12.55 35.75 -6.31
N THR A 63 -12.07 34.98 -7.30
CA THR A 63 -11.18 35.48 -8.34
C THR A 63 -11.55 34.92 -9.72
N SER A 64 -11.37 35.74 -10.76
CA SER A 64 -11.30 35.28 -12.15
C SER A 64 -9.86 35.11 -12.63
N PHE A 65 -8.88 35.19 -11.71
CA PHE A 65 -7.45 35.26 -11.98
C PHE A 65 -7.16 36.35 -13.02
N ASN A 66 -6.45 36.01 -14.09
CA ASN A 66 -6.04 36.93 -15.14
C ASN A 66 -7.14 37.25 -16.17
N PHE A 67 -8.40 36.87 -15.93
CA PHE A 67 -9.53 37.31 -16.76
C PHE A 67 -10.21 38.50 -16.13
N GLU A 68 -10.20 39.62 -16.84
CA GLU A 68 -11.02 40.78 -16.50
C GLU A 68 -12.49 40.39 -16.46
N LYS A 69 -13.19 40.92 -15.47
CA LYS A 69 -14.59 40.60 -15.22
C LYS A 69 -15.27 41.74 -14.50
N GLU A 70 -16.41 42.14 -15.02
CA GLU A 70 -17.23 43.18 -14.40
C GLU A 70 -17.57 42.80 -12.94
N GLY A 71 -17.43 43.77 -12.04
CA GLY A 71 -17.60 43.59 -10.59
C GLY A 71 -16.43 42.92 -9.86
N TYR A 72 -15.30 42.69 -10.54
CA TYR A 72 -14.04 42.29 -9.91
C TYR A 72 -13.02 43.43 -9.94
N THR A 73 -12.37 43.67 -8.81
CA THR A 73 -11.31 44.68 -8.66
C THR A 73 -9.97 44.10 -9.09
N PRO A 74 -9.22 44.77 -9.99
CA PRO A 74 -7.88 44.35 -10.39
C PRO A 74 -6.87 44.56 -9.25
N LEU A 75 -5.92 43.64 -9.11
CA LEU A 75 -4.80 43.70 -8.18
C LEU A 75 -3.56 43.13 -8.87
N THR A 76 -2.50 43.92 -8.93
CA THR A 76 -1.23 43.55 -9.56
C THR A 76 -0.37 42.77 -8.57
N LEU A 77 0.15 41.62 -8.99
CA LEU A 77 0.87 40.67 -8.14
C LEU A 77 2.23 40.30 -8.74
N ASN A 78 3.29 40.35 -7.94
CA ASN A 78 4.50 39.59 -8.21
C ASN A 78 4.31 38.16 -7.70
N LEU A 79 4.21 37.18 -8.61
CA LEU A 79 3.91 35.78 -8.25
C LEU A 79 4.96 35.14 -7.33
N ASN A 80 6.23 35.57 -7.40
CA ASN A 80 7.28 35.02 -6.53
C ASN A 80 7.14 35.43 -5.05
N GLU A 81 6.35 36.47 -4.77
CA GLU A 81 6.09 37.01 -3.42
C GLU A 81 4.74 36.56 -2.84
N GLN A 82 3.98 35.75 -3.60
CA GLN A 82 2.67 35.28 -3.19
C GLN A 82 2.70 33.93 -2.48
N PRO A 83 1.66 33.60 -1.68
CA PRO A 83 1.57 32.30 -1.04
C PRO A 83 1.58 31.14 -2.04
N ILE A 84 2.33 30.08 -1.75
CA ILE A 84 2.43 28.87 -2.58
C ILE A 84 1.06 28.27 -2.90
N GLU A 85 0.12 28.32 -1.96
CA GLU A 85 -1.23 27.79 -2.15
C GLU A 85 -2.07 28.60 -3.16
N LEU A 86 -1.79 29.90 -3.33
CA LEU A 86 -2.36 30.71 -4.42
C LEU A 86 -1.77 30.28 -5.76
N LEU A 87 -0.44 30.12 -5.84
CA LEU A 87 0.25 29.67 -7.06
C LEU A 87 -0.26 28.31 -7.52
N LYS A 88 -0.33 27.32 -6.62
CA LYS A 88 -0.89 26.00 -6.91
C LYS A 88 -2.31 26.10 -7.46
N HIS A 89 -3.15 26.95 -6.88
CA HIS A 89 -4.53 27.12 -7.32
C HIS A 89 -4.60 27.72 -8.73
N TYR A 90 -3.83 28.79 -8.98
CA TYR A 90 -3.74 29.46 -10.28
C TYR A 90 -3.28 28.50 -11.38
N TYR A 91 -2.13 27.85 -11.21
CA TYR A 91 -1.59 26.95 -12.22
C TYR A 91 -2.47 25.70 -12.41
N ASN A 92 -3.06 25.13 -11.34
CA ASN A 92 -4.00 24.02 -11.50
C ASN A 92 -5.22 24.44 -12.32
N TRP A 93 -5.76 25.63 -12.10
CA TRP A 93 -6.86 26.15 -12.89
C TRP A 93 -6.47 26.35 -14.36
N ARG A 94 -5.28 26.89 -14.65
CA ARG A 94 -4.81 27.05 -16.04
C ARG A 94 -4.61 25.71 -16.74
N ILE A 95 -3.95 24.74 -16.09
CA ILE A 95 -3.72 23.38 -16.62
C ILE A 95 -5.06 22.71 -16.93
N LYS A 96 -6.03 22.80 -16.00
CA LYS A 96 -7.38 22.27 -16.20
C LYS A 96 -8.04 22.89 -17.42
N LYS A 97 -7.97 24.22 -17.57
CA LYS A 97 -8.54 24.95 -18.71
C LYS A 97 -7.90 24.53 -20.04
N TYR A 98 -6.57 24.40 -20.08
CA TYR A 98 -5.82 23.95 -21.25
C TYR A 98 -6.26 22.56 -21.72
N PHE A 99 -6.26 21.56 -20.84
CA PHE A 99 -6.61 20.20 -21.26
C PHE A 99 -8.10 20.07 -21.64
N LYS A 100 -8.98 20.86 -21.02
CA LYS A 100 -10.39 20.95 -21.43
C LYS A 100 -10.54 21.55 -22.83
N SER A 101 -9.81 22.62 -23.17
CA SER A 101 -9.86 23.21 -24.52
C SER A 101 -9.31 22.26 -25.60
N LYS A 102 -8.40 21.34 -25.22
CA LYS A 102 -7.93 20.24 -26.08
C LYS A 102 -8.83 19.00 -26.05
N ASN A 103 -10.08 19.13 -25.59
CA ASN A 103 -11.09 18.08 -25.59
C ASN A 103 -10.68 16.83 -24.80
N LYS A 104 -9.92 16.98 -23.72
CA LYS A 104 -9.53 15.89 -22.81
C LYS A 104 -10.43 15.87 -21.58
N VAL A 105 -10.61 14.69 -21.00
CA VAL A 105 -11.28 14.55 -19.70
C VAL A 105 -10.31 14.96 -18.62
N VAL A 106 -10.74 15.89 -17.76
CA VAL A 106 -9.94 16.39 -16.64
C VAL A 106 -10.78 16.38 -15.38
N LYS A 107 -10.23 15.84 -14.30
CA LYS A 107 -10.84 15.86 -12.97
C LYS A 107 -9.80 16.13 -11.88
N PRO A 108 -10.17 16.81 -10.78
CA PRO A 108 -9.32 16.81 -9.60
C PRO A 108 -9.26 15.38 -9.00
N ASN A 109 -8.09 14.99 -8.53
CA ASN A 109 -7.93 13.82 -7.66
C ASN A 109 -8.37 14.17 -6.22
N PHE A 110 -8.16 13.26 -5.26
CA PHE A 110 -8.57 13.47 -3.86
C PHE A 110 -7.86 14.66 -3.17
N VAL A 111 -6.62 14.97 -3.58
CA VAL A 111 -5.83 16.10 -3.08
C VAL A 111 -5.88 17.32 -4.00
N ASN A 112 -6.82 17.33 -4.95
CA ASN A 112 -7.06 18.39 -5.93
C ASN A 112 -5.97 18.63 -6.98
N ASP A 113 -5.07 17.67 -7.23
CA ASP A 113 -4.21 17.71 -8.42
C ASP A 113 -5.01 17.38 -9.68
N ASN A 114 -4.57 17.88 -10.83
CA ASN A 114 -5.22 17.60 -12.10
C ASN A 114 -4.92 16.18 -12.58
N GLN A 115 -5.95 15.36 -12.74
CA GLN A 115 -5.87 14.08 -13.44
C GLN A 115 -6.45 14.22 -14.85
N VAL A 116 -5.63 13.95 -15.86
CA VAL A 116 -5.95 14.05 -17.29
C VAL A 116 -6.06 12.66 -17.88
N TRP A 117 -7.12 12.39 -18.66
CA TRP A 117 -7.32 11.09 -19.29
C TRP A 117 -7.13 11.19 -20.81
N ILE A 118 -6.24 10.36 -21.34
CA ILE A 118 -5.89 10.30 -22.75
C ILE A 118 -6.40 8.98 -23.34
N LYS A 119 -7.26 9.08 -24.36
CA LYS A 119 -7.81 7.91 -25.06
C LYS A 119 -6.69 7.12 -25.74
N ASP A 120 -6.61 5.83 -25.46
CA ASP A 120 -5.74 4.89 -26.15
C ASP A 120 -6.39 4.52 -27.49
N THR A 121 -5.96 5.17 -28.58
CA THR A 121 -6.57 5.00 -29.91
C THR A 121 -6.18 3.70 -30.61
N THR A 122 -5.10 3.06 -30.15
CA THR A 122 -4.63 1.77 -30.67
C THR A 122 -5.40 0.61 -30.05
N TYR A 123 -5.93 0.78 -28.83
CA TYR A 123 -6.80 -0.19 -28.20
C TYR A 123 -8.19 -0.20 -28.85
N LYS A 124 -8.52 -1.33 -29.51
CA LYS A 124 -9.84 -1.58 -30.11
C LYS A 124 -10.60 -2.58 -29.26
N ASN A 125 -11.79 -2.19 -28.83
CA ASN A 125 -12.73 -3.03 -28.10
C ASN A 125 -14.14 -2.48 -28.38
N GLU A 126 -15.12 -3.35 -28.59
CA GLU A 126 -16.47 -2.95 -28.99
C GLU A 126 -17.28 -2.33 -27.84
N THR A 127 -17.03 -2.76 -26.61
CA THR A 127 -17.87 -2.43 -25.44
C THR A 127 -17.37 -1.21 -24.67
N PHE A 128 -16.05 -1.01 -24.59
CA PHE A 128 -15.47 0.14 -23.88
C PHE A 128 -14.27 0.73 -24.61
N ALA A 129 -14.06 2.03 -24.39
CA ALA A 129 -12.84 2.73 -24.78
C ALA A 129 -11.86 2.78 -23.59
N LYS A 130 -10.58 2.60 -23.88
CA LYS A 130 -9.51 2.62 -22.88
C LYS A 130 -8.87 4.01 -22.80
N TYR A 131 -8.57 4.46 -21.60
CA TYR A 131 -7.96 5.75 -21.32
C TYR A 131 -6.79 5.59 -20.36
N ASP A 132 -5.62 6.09 -20.76
CA ASP A 132 -4.46 6.25 -19.89
C ASP A 132 -4.67 7.50 -19.02
N LYS A 133 -4.42 7.40 -17.72
CA LYS A 133 -4.62 8.49 -16.75
C LYS A 133 -3.28 9.04 -16.29
N TYR A 134 -3.18 10.36 -16.20
CA TYR A 134 -1.98 11.05 -15.77
C TYR A 134 -2.30 12.10 -14.72
N THR A 135 -1.60 12.07 -13.58
CA THR A 135 -1.67 13.13 -12.58
C THR A 135 -0.58 14.16 -12.85
N LEU A 136 -0.96 15.43 -12.85
CA LEU A 136 -0.09 16.60 -12.92
C LEU A 136 -0.17 17.31 -11.57
N LYS A 137 0.92 17.22 -10.80
CA LYS A 137 1.01 17.77 -9.46
C LYS A 137 2.02 18.92 -9.42
N LEU A 138 1.64 19.99 -8.75
CA LEU A 138 2.45 21.19 -8.59
C LEU A 138 3.05 21.25 -7.20
N GLN A 139 4.36 21.47 -7.15
CA GLN A 139 5.05 21.86 -5.93
C GLN A 139 6.10 22.93 -6.28
N PHE A 140 6.66 23.57 -5.26
CA PHE A 140 7.52 24.73 -5.46
C PHE A 140 8.72 24.62 -4.54
N LYS A 141 9.92 24.64 -5.13
CA LYS A 141 11.19 24.67 -4.42
C LYS A 141 11.41 23.53 -3.42
N GLU A 142 10.81 22.35 -3.63
CA GLU A 142 10.93 21.20 -2.71
C GLU A 142 12.19 20.36 -3.00
N VAL A 143 12.55 20.20 -4.27
CA VAL A 143 13.74 19.45 -4.69
C VAL A 143 14.66 20.23 -5.63
N SER A 144 14.25 21.40 -6.07
CA SER A 144 14.97 22.36 -6.93
C SER A 144 14.75 23.79 -6.44
N ASP A 145 15.25 24.80 -7.17
CA ASP A 145 14.99 26.22 -6.90
C ASP A 145 13.84 26.81 -7.76
N PHE A 146 13.16 25.95 -8.53
CA PHE A 146 12.14 26.34 -9.50
C PHE A 146 10.72 25.93 -9.05
N GLY A 147 9.73 26.30 -9.86
CA GLY A 147 8.45 25.59 -9.87
C GLY A 147 8.65 24.16 -10.37
N GLU A 148 7.92 23.20 -9.81
CA GLU A 148 8.10 21.77 -10.08
C GLU A 148 6.76 21.14 -10.49
N LEU A 149 6.73 20.60 -11.71
CA LEU A 149 5.62 19.84 -12.26
C LEU A 149 5.95 18.35 -12.22
N ILE A 150 5.38 17.65 -11.25
CA ILE A 150 5.43 16.18 -11.17
C ILE A 150 4.40 15.62 -12.14
N ILE A 151 4.83 14.69 -12.98
CA ILE A 151 3.94 13.97 -13.89
C ILE A 151 3.98 12.49 -13.55
N ALA A 152 2.81 11.95 -13.24
CA ALA A 152 2.64 10.58 -12.79
C ALA A 152 1.64 9.83 -13.67
N TYR A 153 1.79 8.51 -13.80
CA TYR A 153 0.88 7.66 -14.58
C TYR A 153 0.03 6.78 -13.65
N ASP A 154 -1.27 7.09 -13.59
CA ASP A 154 -2.21 6.53 -12.61
C ASP A 154 -2.86 5.22 -13.10
N GLY A 155 -2.28 4.63 -14.15
CA GLY A 155 -2.81 3.47 -14.83
C GLY A 155 -3.95 3.81 -15.80
N VAL A 156 -4.86 2.85 -15.95
CA VAL A 156 -5.88 2.87 -17.01
C VAL A 156 -7.27 2.99 -16.39
N SER A 157 -8.15 3.75 -17.04
CA SER A 157 -9.60 3.67 -16.87
C SER A 157 -10.25 3.23 -18.18
N LYS A 158 -11.44 2.64 -18.08
CA LYS A 158 -12.26 2.27 -19.23
C LYS A 158 -13.58 3.03 -19.13
N ILE A 159 -14.10 3.48 -20.27
CA ILE A 159 -15.41 4.14 -20.37
C ILE A 159 -16.28 3.29 -21.30
N ILE A 160 -17.45 2.89 -20.82
CA ILE A 160 -18.40 2.09 -21.59
C ILE A 160 -18.91 2.93 -22.75
N LYS A 161 -18.95 2.35 -23.95
CA LYS A 161 -19.35 3.04 -25.19
C LYS A 161 -20.86 3.17 -25.32
N THR A 162 -21.61 2.24 -24.73
CA THR A 162 -23.07 2.31 -24.63
C THR A 162 -23.46 3.39 -23.61
N PRO A 163 -24.35 4.33 -23.97
CA PRO A 163 -24.90 5.30 -23.04
C PRO A 163 -25.61 4.64 -21.86
N ILE A 164 -25.65 5.31 -20.71
CA ILE A 164 -26.28 4.72 -19.53
C ILE A 164 -27.80 4.53 -19.71
N SER A 165 -28.44 5.36 -20.54
CA SER A 165 -29.87 5.21 -20.88
C SER A 165 -30.18 3.86 -21.54
N GLU A 166 -29.23 3.31 -22.30
CA GLU A 166 -29.35 1.99 -22.95
C GLU A 166 -28.90 0.86 -22.03
N LEU A 167 -27.84 1.08 -21.24
CA LEU A 167 -27.39 0.09 -20.24
C LEU A 167 -28.50 -0.27 -19.26
N VAL A 168 -29.25 0.73 -18.79
CA VAL A 168 -30.37 0.53 -17.85
C VAL A 168 -31.53 -0.22 -18.50
N LYS A 169 -31.78 -0.02 -19.81
CA LYS A 169 -32.76 -0.83 -20.55
C LYS A 169 -32.35 -2.30 -20.67
N GLY A 170 -31.05 -2.59 -20.65
CA GLY A 170 -30.48 -3.94 -20.65
C GLY A 170 -30.23 -4.52 -19.26
N ASP A 171 -31.09 -4.22 -18.29
CA ASP A 171 -31.07 -4.74 -16.91
C ASP A 171 -29.84 -4.37 -16.05
N VAL A 172 -29.07 -3.35 -16.43
CA VAL A 172 -28.01 -2.81 -15.56
C VAL A 172 -28.61 -1.83 -14.56
N SER A 173 -28.62 -2.20 -13.28
CA SER A 173 -29.06 -1.30 -12.21
C SER A 173 -28.20 -0.03 -12.12
N THR A 174 -28.86 1.12 -11.98
CA THR A 174 -28.20 2.43 -11.77
C THR A 174 -27.40 2.48 -10.47
N SER A 175 -27.69 1.61 -9.48
CA SER A 175 -26.92 1.53 -8.24
C SER A 175 -25.47 1.07 -8.44
N LEU A 176 -25.16 0.47 -9.59
CA LEU A 176 -23.80 0.03 -9.95
C LEU A 176 -22.96 1.17 -10.55
N LEU A 177 -23.57 2.31 -10.85
CA LEU A 177 -22.92 3.48 -11.43
C LEU A 177 -22.23 4.31 -10.35
N THR A 178 -20.90 4.41 -10.43
CA THR A 178 -20.09 5.19 -9.47
C THR A 178 -19.64 6.52 -10.06
N GLY A 179 -19.15 6.51 -11.29
CA GLY A 179 -18.77 7.72 -12.03
C GLY A 179 -19.20 7.63 -13.48
N VAL A 180 -19.49 8.79 -14.06
CA VAL A 180 -19.91 8.91 -15.46
C VAL A 180 -19.17 10.05 -16.15
N ILE A 181 -19.16 10.01 -17.47
CA ILE A 181 -18.67 11.05 -18.34
C ILE A 181 -19.84 11.67 -19.07
N TYR A 182 -19.98 12.99 -18.96
CA TYR A 182 -20.92 13.78 -19.74
C TYR A 182 -20.22 15.02 -20.26
N ASN A 183 -20.35 15.30 -21.56
CA ASN A 183 -19.65 16.40 -22.23
C ASN A 183 -18.16 16.50 -21.82
N ARG A 184 -17.46 15.36 -21.82
CA ARG A 184 -16.03 15.22 -21.45
C ARG A 184 -15.68 15.61 -20.01
N ASN A 185 -16.67 15.81 -19.15
CA ASN A 185 -16.48 16.04 -17.72
C ASN A 185 -16.79 14.76 -16.95
N TYR A 186 -15.95 14.46 -15.97
CA TYR A 186 -16.23 13.38 -15.02
C TYR A 186 -17.12 13.88 -13.90
N PHE A 187 -18.15 13.11 -13.60
CA PHE A 187 -19.02 13.31 -12.44
C PHE A 187 -19.09 12.04 -11.63
N LYS A 188 -19.20 12.18 -10.30
CA LYS A 188 -19.74 11.09 -9.49
C LYS A 188 -21.22 10.97 -9.83
N TYR A 189 -21.72 9.77 -10.12
CA TYR A 189 -23.08 9.60 -10.62
C TYR A 189 -24.13 10.15 -9.65
N GLN A 190 -23.97 9.88 -8.35
CA GLN A 190 -24.84 10.41 -7.28
C GLN A 190 -24.75 11.94 -7.07
N ARG A 191 -23.80 12.62 -7.73
CA ARG A 191 -23.61 14.07 -7.67
C ARG A 191 -23.63 14.67 -9.07
N LEU A 192 -24.41 14.08 -9.96
CA LEU A 192 -24.66 14.66 -11.26
C LEU A 192 -25.37 16.01 -11.08
N PRO A 193 -24.99 17.05 -11.83
CA PRO A 193 -25.77 18.28 -11.88
C PRO A 193 -27.23 18.01 -12.25
N GLU A 194 -28.17 18.65 -11.54
CA GLU A 194 -29.62 18.47 -11.72
C GLU A 194 -30.10 18.87 -13.13
N ASN A 195 -29.36 19.75 -13.81
CA ASN A 195 -29.66 20.18 -15.17
C ASN A 195 -29.34 19.11 -16.24
N ILE A 196 -28.72 17.99 -15.86
CA ILE A 196 -28.49 16.85 -16.75
C ILE A 196 -29.64 15.86 -16.56
N THR A 197 -30.67 16.00 -17.37
CA THR A 197 -31.87 15.14 -17.36
C THR A 197 -31.87 14.11 -18.49
N ASP A 198 -31.10 14.37 -19.56
CA ASP A 198 -30.90 13.42 -20.66
C ASP A 198 -29.64 12.59 -20.45
N PHE A 199 -29.81 11.27 -20.49
CA PHE A 199 -28.78 10.27 -20.27
C PHE A 199 -28.30 9.58 -21.56
N SER A 200 -28.78 10.02 -22.72
CA SER A 200 -28.42 9.51 -24.05
C SER A 200 -26.95 9.76 -24.43
N GLU A 201 -26.33 10.79 -23.85
CA GLU A 201 -24.91 11.13 -24.04
C GLU A 201 -24.07 11.00 -22.76
N VAL A 202 -24.59 10.26 -21.78
CA VAL A 202 -23.90 10.02 -20.51
C VAL A 202 -23.32 8.60 -20.54
N TYR A 203 -22.02 8.47 -20.27
CA TYR A 203 -21.30 7.21 -20.40
C TYR A 203 -20.72 6.75 -19.07
N ALA A 204 -20.92 5.48 -18.70
CA ALA A 204 -20.43 4.96 -17.44
C ALA A 204 -18.91 4.76 -17.44
N VAL A 205 -18.27 5.15 -16.34
CA VAL A 205 -16.89 4.74 -16.06
C VAL A 205 -16.93 3.30 -15.56
N TYR A 206 -16.20 2.44 -16.26
CA TYR A 206 -16.09 1.03 -15.97
C TYR A 206 -15.59 0.77 -14.55
N ASN A 207 -16.25 -0.15 -13.85
CA ASN A 207 -15.85 -0.58 -12.52
C ASN A 207 -16.10 -2.10 -12.35
N ASN A 208 -15.65 -2.69 -11.25
CA ASN A 208 -15.75 -4.13 -11.03
C ASN A 208 -17.20 -4.64 -10.93
N ALA A 209 -18.13 -3.83 -10.41
CA ALA A 209 -19.53 -4.19 -10.28
C ALA A 209 -20.20 -4.19 -11.66
N LEU A 210 -19.96 -3.15 -12.47
CA LEU A 210 -20.41 -3.11 -13.87
C LEU A 210 -19.81 -4.24 -14.71
N ARG A 211 -18.52 -4.55 -14.53
CA ARG A 211 -17.88 -5.70 -15.19
C ARG A 211 -18.63 -7.00 -14.88
N ALA A 212 -18.96 -7.23 -13.62
CA ALA A 212 -19.64 -8.45 -13.19
C ALA A 212 -21.06 -8.51 -13.77
N ALA A 213 -21.83 -7.42 -13.68
CA ALA A 213 -23.18 -7.34 -14.24
C ALA A 213 -23.20 -7.55 -15.77
N LEU A 214 -22.17 -7.06 -16.47
CA LEU A 214 -22.05 -7.19 -17.92
C LEU A 214 -21.32 -8.46 -18.38
N GLY A 215 -20.94 -9.36 -17.45
CA GLY A 215 -20.29 -10.63 -17.79
C GLY A 215 -18.88 -10.51 -18.37
N TYR A 216 -18.20 -9.38 -18.20
CA TYR A 216 -16.88 -9.16 -18.80
C TYR A 216 -15.74 -9.85 -18.04
N GLU A 217 -14.76 -10.36 -18.78
CA GLU A 217 -13.56 -10.97 -18.21
C GLU A 217 -12.68 -9.96 -17.46
N ARG A 218 -11.91 -10.45 -16.48
CA ARG A 218 -10.91 -9.63 -15.78
C ARG A 218 -9.64 -9.54 -16.62
N ASP A 219 -9.11 -8.33 -16.74
CA ASP A 219 -7.81 -8.13 -17.39
C ASP A 219 -6.71 -8.90 -16.65
N LYS A 220 -5.82 -9.55 -17.41
CA LYS A 220 -4.62 -10.17 -16.85
C LYS A 220 -3.70 -9.08 -16.32
N LYS A 221 -3.22 -9.23 -15.08
CA LYS A 221 -2.22 -8.33 -14.51
C LYS A 221 -0.89 -8.50 -15.21
N ASP A 222 -0.31 -7.40 -15.67
CA ASP A 222 1.06 -7.37 -16.15
C ASP A 222 2.04 -7.66 -15.00
N ARG A 223 3.01 -8.54 -15.26
CA ARG A 223 4.07 -8.95 -14.32
C ARG A 223 5.46 -8.47 -14.75
N GLY A 224 5.54 -7.71 -15.84
CA GLY A 224 6.78 -7.15 -16.36
C GLY A 224 7.36 -6.04 -15.47
N ASN A 225 8.46 -5.45 -15.96
CA ASN A 225 9.10 -4.34 -15.27
C ASN A 225 8.25 -3.06 -15.40
N LYS A 226 7.55 -2.74 -14.31
CA LYS A 226 6.66 -1.57 -14.27
C LYS A 226 7.39 -0.22 -14.38
N TYR A 227 8.69 -0.11 -14.07
CA TYR A 227 9.42 1.15 -14.25
C TYR A 227 9.56 1.51 -15.73
N ILE A 228 9.79 0.53 -16.59
CA ILE A 228 9.93 0.73 -18.04
C ILE A 228 8.63 1.27 -18.61
N GLN A 229 7.51 0.59 -18.34
CA GLN A 229 6.20 1.00 -18.83
C GLN A 229 5.79 2.37 -18.28
N TYR A 230 6.03 2.60 -16.98
CA TYR A 230 5.70 3.86 -16.33
C TYR A 230 6.49 5.03 -16.92
N LYS A 231 7.82 4.89 -17.07
CA LYS A 231 8.67 5.93 -17.67
C LYS A 231 8.30 6.19 -19.13
N ALA A 232 8.02 5.14 -19.90
CA ALA A 232 7.60 5.26 -21.30
C ALA A 232 6.26 6.01 -21.43
N LYS A 233 5.25 5.65 -20.63
CA LYS A 233 3.93 6.30 -20.64
C LYS A 233 4.01 7.78 -20.29
N ILE A 234 4.81 8.15 -19.29
CA ILE A 234 5.01 9.55 -18.92
C ILE A 234 5.82 10.29 -19.99
N GLY A 235 6.89 9.69 -20.52
CA GLY A 235 7.70 10.29 -21.58
C GLY A 235 6.89 10.60 -22.84
N ASP A 236 6.03 9.68 -23.25
CA ASP A 236 5.10 9.88 -24.37
C ASP A 236 4.11 11.02 -24.10
N PHE A 237 3.56 11.08 -22.88
CA PHE A 237 2.64 12.14 -22.49
C PHE A 237 3.33 13.51 -22.50
N ILE A 238 4.53 13.61 -21.93
CA ILE A 238 5.35 14.83 -21.92
C ILE A 238 5.60 15.31 -23.35
N LYS A 239 6.10 14.41 -24.21
CA LYS A 239 6.42 14.73 -25.61
C LYS A 239 5.20 15.22 -26.39
N LYS A 240 4.03 14.65 -26.15
CA LYS A 240 2.80 14.95 -26.89
C LYS A 240 2.05 16.18 -26.36
N HIS A 241 2.14 16.46 -25.06
CA HIS A 241 1.24 17.42 -24.40
C HIS A 241 1.90 18.51 -23.57
N ILE A 242 3.13 18.30 -23.08
CA ILE A 242 3.74 19.21 -22.08
C ILE A 242 4.83 20.08 -22.69
N VAL A 243 5.71 19.51 -23.52
CA VAL A 243 6.79 20.28 -24.16
C VAL A 243 6.34 21.05 -25.41
N LYS A 244 5.02 21.19 -25.61
CA LYS A 244 4.42 21.97 -26.71
C LYS A 244 4.41 23.45 -26.34
N ASP A 245 4.64 24.31 -27.32
CA ASP A 245 4.76 25.75 -27.09
C ASP A 245 3.47 26.33 -26.47
N ASP A 246 2.31 25.85 -26.93
CA ASP A 246 1.01 26.22 -26.37
C ASP A 246 0.81 25.82 -24.90
N PHE A 247 1.45 24.75 -24.42
CA PHE A 247 1.45 24.40 -22.99
C PHE A 247 2.50 25.21 -22.23
N LYS A 248 3.64 25.53 -22.84
CA LYS A 248 4.68 26.35 -22.21
C LYS A 248 4.21 27.77 -21.88
N GLU A 249 3.25 28.30 -22.64
CA GLU A 249 2.55 29.56 -22.31
C GLU A 249 1.74 29.45 -21.00
N ILE A 250 1.32 28.24 -20.64
CA ILE A 250 0.56 27.95 -19.43
C ILE A 250 1.47 27.76 -18.21
N VAL A 251 2.51 26.94 -18.39
CA VAL A 251 3.55 26.65 -17.41
C VAL A 251 4.87 26.73 -18.14
N SER A 252 5.72 27.71 -17.80
CA SER A 252 6.97 27.99 -18.50
C SER A 252 8.05 26.93 -18.25
N ILE A 253 7.85 25.72 -18.79
CA ILE A 253 8.76 24.58 -18.64
C ILE A 253 10.16 24.97 -19.14
N ASN A 254 11.14 24.92 -18.24
CA ASN A 254 12.50 25.38 -18.50
C ASN A 254 13.51 24.23 -18.67
N CYS A 255 13.07 22.98 -18.57
CA CYS A 255 13.90 21.80 -18.72
C CYS A 255 13.46 20.91 -19.89
N LYS A 256 14.43 20.23 -20.52
CA LYS A 256 14.17 19.25 -21.60
C LYS A 256 13.98 17.82 -21.09
N TYR A 257 14.61 17.49 -19.97
CA TYR A 257 14.63 16.15 -19.40
C TYR A 257 14.14 16.17 -17.96
N TYR A 258 13.90 14.99 -17.42
CA TYR A 258 13.63 14.79 -16.01
C TYR A 258 14.69 15.44 -15.12
N LEU A 259 14.26 15.98 -13.99
CA LEU A 259 15.14 16.60 -13.00
C LEU A 259 16.12 15.55 -12.42
N PRO A 260 17.44 15.71 -12.59
CA PRO A 260 18.42 14.84 -11.92
C PRO A 260 18.35 14.99 -10.40
N VAL A 261 18.56 13.89 -9.67
CA VAL A 261 18.60 13.92 -8.21
C VAL A 261 19.96 14.44 -7.74
N GLU A 262 19.96 15.51 -6.96
CA GLU A 262 21.19 16.04 -6.35
C GLU A 262 21.84 15.00 -5.42
N LYS A 263 23.16 14.79 -5.55
CA LYS A 263 23.89 13.79 -4.75
C LYS A 263 23.69 13.93 -3.23
N LYS A 264 23.61 15.17 -2.72
CA LYS A 264 23.37 15.46 -1.29
C LYS A 264 22.04 14.95 -0.74
N ARG A 265 21.06 14.67 -1.61
CA ARG A 265 19.74 14.14 -1.23
C ARG A 265 19.72 12.62 -1.17
N ILE A 266 20.73 11.96 -1.75
CA ILE A 266 20.82 10.51 -1.84
C ILE A 266 21.55 10.01 -0.60
N GLY A 267 20.94 9.04 0.08
CA GLY A 267 21.60 8.26 1.11
C GLY A 267 21.36 6.77 0.89
N GLU A 268 22.13 5.97 1.62
CA GLU A 268 22.05 4.52 1.62
C GLU A 268 22.01 4.01 3.05
N VAL A 269 21.16 3.01 3.30
CA VAL A 269 21.21 2.24 4.54
C VAL A 269 22.59 1.60 4.72
N ALA A 270 23.00 1.38 5.97
CA ALA A 270 24.22 0.64 6.24
C ALA A 270 24.19 -0.78 5.61
N GLU A 271 25.35 -1.31 5.21
CA GLU A 271 25.41 -2.59 4.48
C GLU A 271 24.84 -3.74 5.33
N GLU A 272 25.03 -3.68 6.64
CA GLU A 272 24.56 -4.66 7.63
C GLU A 272 23.03 -4.72 7.71
N CYS A 273 22.32 -3.66 7.26
CA CYS A 273 20.85 -3.68 7.15
C CYS A 273 20.39 -4.73 6.10
N ASN A 274 21.30 -5.18 5.22
CA ASN A 274 21.08 -6.26 4.26
C ASN A 274 21.36 -7.65 4.83
N GLU A 275 21.72 -7.78 6.11
CA GLU A 275 22.01 -9.06 6.74
C GLU A 275 20.82 -9.56 7.56
N LEU A 276 20.63 -10.88 7.58
CA LEU A 276 19.62 -11.59 8.34
C LEU A 276 20.30 -12.76 9.03
N VAL A 277 19.90 -13.03 10.27
CA VAL A 277 20.45 -14.11 11.08
C VAL A 277 19.54 -15.33 11.01
N PHE A 278 20.14 -16.47 10.72
CA PHE A 278 19.53 -17.80 10.62
C PHE A 278 20.08 -18.72 11.71
N ASN A 279 19.89 -20.04 11.57
CA ASN A 279 20.29 -21.01 12.58
C ASN A 279 21.77 -20.83 12.99
N ASN A 280 22.06 -21.01 14.28
CA ASN A 280 23.41 -20.90 14.86
C ASN A 280 24.15 -19.58 14.53
N GLY A 281 23.41 -18.49 14.30
CA GLY A 281 24.02 -17.18 14.01
C GLY A 281 24.50 -17.01 12.57
N LEU A 282 24.21 -17.96 11.67
CA LEU A 282 24.61 -17.86 10.26
C LEU A 282 23.95 -16.65 9.58
N ILE A 283 24.71 -15.94 8.75
CA ILE A 283 24.27 -14.71 8.09
C ILE A 283 23.88 -14.99 6.64
N GLY A 284 22.71 -14.47 6.24
CA GLY A 284 22.23 -14.46 4.86
C GLY A 284 21.68 -13.10 4.43
N LYS A 285 21.42 -12.92 3.13
CA LYS A 285 20.86 -11.68 2.55
C LYS A 285 19.56 -11.91 1.76
N LYS A 286 19.36 -13.09 1.18
CA LYS A 286 18.25 -13.43 0.28
C LYS A 286 17.53 -14.68 0.82
N PRO A 287 16.47 -14.52 1.64
CA PRO A 287 15.76 -15.64 2.27
C PRO A 287 15.34 -16.75 1.29
N LYS A 288 14.95 -16.39 0.07
CA LYS A 288 14.65 -17.33 -1.02
C LYS A 288 15.72 -18.40 -1.27
N TYR A 289 16.99 -18.04 -1.16
CA TYR A 289 18.12 -18.96 -1.36
C TYR A 289 18.67 -19.47 -0.04
N ASP A 290 18.73 -18.58 0.95
CA ASP A 290 19.42 -18.81 2.21
C ASP A 290 18.61 -19.72 3.14
N PHE A 291 17.29 -19.55 3.23
CA PHE A 291 16.45 -20.29 4.20
C PHE A 291 16.57 -21.82 4.04
N LYS A 292 16.64 -22.31 2.80
CA LYS A 292 16.81 -23.74 2.50
C LYS A 292 18.09 -24.32 3.12
N GLN A 293 19.17 -23.54 3.12
CA GLN A 293 20.53 -23.97 3.43
C GLN A 293 20.89 -23.65 4.88
N LEU A 294 20.61 -22.41 5.30
CA LEU A 294 20.97 -21.87 6.62
C LEU A 294 19.98 -22.29 7.71
N LYS A 295 18.81 -22.80 7.34
CA LYS A 295 17.74 -23.26 8.25
C LYS A 295 17.16 -22.13 9.12
N PRO A 296 16.01 -22.33 9.78
CA PRO A 296 15.41 -21.30 10.62
C PRO A 296 16.29 -20.82 11.76
N PHE A 297 16.23 -19.54 12.09
CA PHE A 297 16.88 -18.99 13.30
C PHE A 297 16.45 -19.72 14.58
N LYS A 298 15.14 -19.93 14.75
CA LYS A 298 14.57 -20.68 15.87
C LYS A 298 13.51 -21.65 15.37
N PRO A 299 13.70 -22.98 15.46
CA PRO A 299 12.66 -23.93 15.11
C PRO A 299 11.53 -23.91 16.16
N CYS A 300 10.31 -24.26 15.74
CA CYS A 300 9.16 -24.31 16.65
C CYS A 300 9.29 -25.45 17.69
N THR A 301 10.12 -26.47 17.45
CA THR A 301 10.33 -27.60 18.36
C THR A 301 11.03 -27.26 19.69
N GLN A 302 11.58 -26.04 19.79
CA GLN A 302 12.05 -25.48 21.06
C GLN A 302 10.90 -24.98 21.94
N ILE A 303 9.72 -24.76 21.37
CA ILE A 303 8.52 -24.23 22.05
C ILE A 303 7.48 -25.35 22.16
N HIS A 304 7.17 -25.99 21.04
CA HIS A 304 6.13 -27.01 20.92
C HIS A 304 6.76 -28.38 20.71
N LYS A 305 6.67 -29.28 21.69
CA LYS A 305 7.23 -30.64 21.59
C LYS A 305 6.34 -31.61 20.82
N ASN A 306 5.03 -31.48 20.96
CA ASN A 306 4.05 -32.35 20.31
C ASN A 306 3.18 -31.54 19.36
N ILE A 307 3.42 -31.66 18.05
CA ILE A 307 2.65 -30.94 17.02
C ILE A 307 1.83 -31.96 16.23
N HIS A 308 0.50 -31.79 16.23
CA HIS A 308 -0.41 -32.61 15.44
C HIS A 308 -1.00 -31.78 14.29
N LEU A 309 -0.77 -32.25 13.07
CA LEU A 309 -1.37 -31.72 11.85
C LEU A 309 -2.61 -32.55 11.48
N PHE A 310 -3.69 -31.89 11.09
CA PHE A 310 -4.87 -32.55 10.55
C PHE A 310 -5.46 -31.78 9.37
N PHE A 311 -6.25 -32.47 8.56
CA PHE A 311 -6.82 -31.89 7.35
C PHE A 311 -8.29 -31.58 7.53
N ILE A 312 -8.74 -30.50 6.91
CA ILE A 312 -10.15 -30.20 6.66
C ILE A 312 -10.32 -30.22 5.15
N VAL A 313 -11.14 -31.14 4.63
CA VAL A 313 -11.18 -31.42 3.18
C VAL A 313 -12.55 -31.91 2.73
N HIS A 314 -12.96 -31.53 1.53
CA HIS A 314 -14.16 -32.06 0.90
C HIS A 314 -13.94 -33.53 0.47
N LYS A 315 -14.96 -34.40 0.52
CA LYS A 315 -14.83 -35.83 0.16
C LYS A 315 -14.20 -36.07 -1.23
N ASN A 316 -14.47 -35.20 -2.19
CA ASN A 316 -13.92 -35.30 -3.55
C ASN A 316 -12.44 -34.87 -3.66
N HIS A 317 -11.84 -34.32 -2.60
CA HIS A 317 -10.48 -33.79 -2.60
C HIS A 317 -9.53 -34.53 -1.65
N ILE A 318 -9.93 -35.74 -1.21
CA ILE A 318 -9.13 -36.57 -0.30
C ILE A 318 -7.78 -36.95 -0.94
N ASN A 319 -7.76 -37.21 -2.25
CA ASN A 319 -6.52 -37.56 -2.95
C ASN A 319 -5.53 -36.38 -2.97
N GLU A 320 -6.03 -35.16 -3.16
CA GLU A 320 -5.24 -33.94 -3.07
C GLU A 320 -4.69 -33.72 -1.66
N ALA A 321 -5.46 -34.01 -0.61
CA ALA A 321 -4.96 -33.96 0.76
C ALA A 321 -3.85 -34.99 1.01
N LYS A 322 -4.00 -36.22 0.50
CA LYS A 322 -2.96 -37.27 0.59
C LYS A 322 -1.69 -36.89 -0.16
N ASP A 323 -1.82 -36.34 -1.37
CA ASP A 323 -0.67 -35.85 -2.14
C ASP A 323 0.06 -34.73 -1.40
N LEU A 324 -0.68 -33.76 -0.86
CA LEU A 324 -0.11 -32.66 -0.10
C LEU A 324 0.57 -33.17 1.18
N GLN A 325 -0.05 -34.09 1.90
CA GLN A 325 0.56 -34.75 3.06
C GLN A 325 1.86 -35.45 2.66
N SER A 326 1.86 -36.21 1.56
CA SER A 326 3.06 -36.88 1.06
C SER A 326 4.17 -35.87 0.75
N TYR A 327 3.86 -34.73 0.14
CA TYR A 327 4.85 -33.69 -0.11
C TYR A 327 5.37 -33.05 1.18
N LEU A 328 4.51 -32.80 2.17
CA LEU A 328 4.93 -32.27 3.47
C LEU A 328 5.77 -33.28 4.27
N GLN A 329 5.59 -34.59 4.07
CA GLN A 329 6.35 -35.65 4.76
C GLN A 329 7.65 -36.00 4.02
N ASN A 330 7.53 -36.34 2.74
CA ASN A 330 8.60 -36.94 1.93
C ASN A 330 9.30 -35.94 1.00
N GLY A 331 8.69 -34.77 0.79
CA GLY A 331 9.22 -33.74 -0.08
C GLY A 331 8.74 -33.77 -1.54
N LEU A 332 9.24 -32.79 -2.30
CA LEU A 332 9.01 -32.60 -3.74
C LEU A 332 10.28 -31.97 -4.35
N LYS A 333 10.93 -32.64 -5.30
CA LYS A 333 12.22 -32.20 -5.86
C LYS A 333 13.24 -31.90 -4.76
N TRP A 334 13.73 -30.65 -4.66
CA TRP A 334 14.72 -30.24 -3.67
C TRP A 334 14.13 -29.85 -2.32
N TYR A 335 12.80 -29.72 -2.23
CA TYR A 335 12.11 -29.53 -0.96
C TYR A 335 12.00 -30.90 -0.29
N LYS A 336 12.64 -31.10 0.86
CA LYS A 336 12.77 -32.43 1.51
C LYS A 336 11.73 -32.67 2.61
N GLY A 337 10.55 -32.08 2.49
CA GLY A 337 9.51 -32.15 3.52
C GLY A 337 9.61 -31.04 4.56
N LEU A 338 8.58 -30.93 5.39
CA LEU A 338 8.33 -29.81 6.30
C LEU A 338 9.35 -29.77 7.46
N GLN A 339 9.70 -30.93 8.02
CA GLN A 339 10.73 -31.04 9.06
C GLN A 339 12.10 -30.62 8.54
N GLU A 340 12.57 -31.25 7.47
CA GLU A 340 13.89 -30.95 6.90
C GLU A 340 14.01 -29.51 6.40
N TYR A 341 12.93 -28.96 5.82
CA TYR A 341 12.96 -27.63 5.24
C TYR A 341 12.83 -26.51 6.27
N ALA A 342 11.87 -26.64 7.21
CA ALA A 342 11.50 -25.57 8.13
C ALA A 342 11.63 -25.94 9.61
N GLY A 343 12.18 -27.11 9.96
CA GLY A 343 12.38 -27.52 11.34
C GLY A 343 11.10 -27.82 12.12
N VAL A 344 9.99 -28.10 11.42
CA VAL A 344 8.70 -28.41 12.04
C VAL A 344 8.52 -29.93 12.07
N LEU A 345 8.78 -30.54 13.23
CA LEU A 345 8.49 -31.95 13.49
C LEU A 345 7.02 -32.10 13.86
N TYR A 346 6.30 -33.00 13.20
CA TYR A 346 4.85 -33.15 13.39
C TYR A 346 4.38 -34.60 13.19
N HIS A 347 3.19 -34.87 13.71
CA HIS A 347 2.44 -36.10 13.49
C HIS A 347 1.09 -35.81 12.82
N VAL A 348 0.58 -36.72 11.98
CA VAL A 348 -0.80 -36.66 11.46
C VAL A 348 -1.59 -37.79 12.09
N GLU A 349 -2.46 -37.44 13.04
CA GLU A 349 -3.27 -38.40 13.80
C GLU A 349 -4.36 -39.00 12.90
N LYS A 350 -4.37 -40.34 12.78
CA LYS A 350 -5.38 -41.03 11.97
C LYS A 350 -6.77 -40.84 12.58
N GLY A 351 -7.76 -40.58 11.73
CA GLY A 351 -9.14 -40.36 12.17
C GLY A 351 -9.42 -38.98 12.79
N PHE A 352 -8.42 -38.08 12.87
CA PHE A 352 -8.58 -36.73 13.41
C PHE A 352 -8.99 -35.69 12.35
N SER A 353 -8.76 -35.96 11.07
CA SER A 353 -9.13 -35.07 9.97
C SER A 353 -10.65 -34.95 9.79
N ILE A 354 -11.11 -33.77 9.42
CA ILE A 354 -12.52 -33.45 9.20
C ILE A 354 -12.81 -33.55 7.69
N VAL A 355 -13.73 -34.45 7.32
CA VAL A 355 -14.21 -34.59 5.96
C VAL A 355 -15.65 -34.06 5.88
N PHE A 356 -15.89 -33.14 4.97
CA PHE A 356 -17.22 -32.60 4.68
C PHE A 356 -17.62 -32.94 3.24
N ASP A 357 -18.90 -32.86 2.94
CA ASP A 357 -19.41 -33.29 1.64
C ASP A 357 -20.45 -32.37 0.98
N ASP A 358 -20.92 -31.36 1.70
CA ASP A 358 -21.74 -30.28 1.16
C ASP A 358 -20.83 -29.12 0.72
N LEU A 359 -20.72 -28.91 -0.59
CA LEU A 359 -19.99 -27.77 -1.15
C LEU A 359 -20.80 -26.47 -1.10
N ASP A 360 -22.13 -26.53 -1.11
CA ASP A 360 -22.97 -25.32 -1.11
C ASP A 360 -23.07 -24.74 0.29
N ASN A 361 -23.04 -25.59 1.32
CA ASN A 361 -23.05 -25.20 2.72
C ASN A 361 -22.07 -26.02 3.59
N PRO A 362 -20.75 -25.84 3.45
CA PRO A 362 -19.75 -26.66 4.14
C PRO A 362 -19.63 -26.37 5.65
N LEU A 363 -20.09 -25.21 6.11
CA LEU A 363 -19.81 -24.71 7.46
C LEU A 363 -20.37 -25.58 8.60
N PRO A 364 -21.63 -26.05 8.58
CA PRO A 364 -22.19 -26.84 9.68
C PRO A 364 -21.36 -28.10 9.98
N GLN A 365 -20.96 -28.84 8.94
CA GLN A 365 -20.16 -30.05 9.09
C GLN A 365 -18.75 -29.73 9.61
N ILE A 366 -18.11 -28.69 9.06
CA ILE A 366 -16.77 -28.27 9.53
C ILE A 366 -16.81 -27.81 10.99
N THR A 367 -17.77 -26.95 11.35
CA THR A 367 -17.93 -26.45 12.72
C THR A 367 -18.23 -27.59 13.69
N ASN A 368 -19.10 -28.53 13.34
CA ASN A 368 -19.37 -29.70 14.17
C ASN A 368 -18.11 -30.58 14.33
N GLY A 369 -17.37 -30.80 13.23
CA GLY A 369 -16.09 -31.50 13.26
C GLY A 369 -15.09 -30.86 14.21
N ILE A 370 -14.91 -29.53 14.14
CA ILE A 370 -14.03 -28.77 15.03
C ILE A 370 -14.49 -28.87 16.49
N LYS A 371 -15.80 -28.75 16.74
CA LYS A 371 -16.38 -28.85 18.08
C LYS A 371 -16.08 -30.20 18.73
N ASN A 372 -16.20 -31.28 17.97
CA ASN A 372 -16.04 -32.66 18.43
C ASN A 372 -14.58 -33.15 18.49
N LEU A 373 -13.60 -32.30 18.14
CA LEU A 373 -12.18 -32.64 18.29
C LEU A 373 -11.85 -32.93 19.75
N LYS A 374 -11.39 -34.15 20.02
CA LYS A 374 -10.85 -34.58 21.32
C LYS A 374 -9.38 -34.17 21.41
N MET A 375 -9.17 -32.92 21.81
CA MET A 375 -7.82 -32.34 21.91
C MET A 375 -7.11 -32.81 23.18
N LYS A 376 -5.81 -33.07 23.07
CA LYS A 376 -4.92 -33.38 24.20
C LYS A 376 -4.29 -32.07 24.70
N PRO A 377 -4.20 -31.82 26.03
CA PRO A 377 -3.66 -30.57 26.58
C PRO A 377 -2.23 -30.25 26.12
N ASP A 378 -1.35 -31.25 26.03
CA ASP A 378 0.07 -31.06 25.71
C ASP A 378 0.39 -31.15 24.21
N VAL A 379 -0.64 -31.05 23.35
CA VAL A 379 -0.51 -31.15 21.90
C VAL A 379 -0.92 -29.83 21.25
N THR A 380 -0.01 -29.28 20.46
CA THR A 380 -0.27 -28.12 19.63
C THR A 380 -0.84 -28.57 18.29
N TYR A 381 -2.06 -28.12 17.97
CA TYR A 381 -2.77 -28.53 16.77
C TYR A 381 -2.62 -27.51 15.65
N VAL A 382 -2.44 -28.01 14.41
CA VAL A 382 -2.43 -27.20 13.19
C VAL A 382 -3.41 -27.80 12.18
N ALA A 383 -4.29 -26.97 11.64
CA ALA A 383 -5.22 -27.37 10.60
C ALA A 383 -4.70 -27.00 9.20
N ILE A 384 -4.71 -27.96 8.27
CA ILE A 384 -4.55 -27.71 6.83
C ILE A 384 -5.92 -27.77 6.18
N TYR A 385 -6.46 -26.61 5.81
CA TYR A 385 -7.77 -26.53 5.17
C TYR A 385 -7.61 -26.46 3.64
N LEU A 386 -8.05 -27.49 2.93
CA LEU A 386 -8.16 -27.47 1.47
C LEU A 386 -9.48 -26.80 1.09
N SER A 387 -9.42 -25.49 0.88
CA SER A 387 -10.57 -24.67 0.55
C SER A 387 -10.99 -24.92 -0.91
N PRO A 388 -12.27 -25.29 -1.17
CA PRO A 388 -12.80 -25.38 -2.52
C PRO A 388 -12.99 -24.00 -3.17
N PHE A 389 -13.05 -22.95 -2.35
CA PHE A 389 -13.22 -21.57 -2.81
C PHE A 389 -11.88 -20.84 -2.80
N SER A 390 -11.59 -20.15 -3.90
CA SER A 390 -10.41 -19.28 -3.97
C SER A 390 -10.63 -18.01 -3.16
N LYS A 391 -9.54 -17.34 -2.75
CA LYS A 391 -9.62 -16.01 -2.12
C LYS A 391 -10.20 -14.91 -3.04
N TYR A 392 -10.35 -15.20 -4.33
CA TYR A 392 -10.92 -14.29 -5.34
C TYR A 392 -12.37 -14.63 -5.69
N GLU A 393 -13.00 -15.52 -4.92
CA GLU A 393 -14.40 -15.87 -5.03
C GLU A 393 -15.28 -14.62 -5.06
N GLN A 394 -16.21 -14.57 -6.02
CA GLN A 394 -17.14 -13.45 -6.21
C GLN A 394 -18.36 -13.61 -5.32
N ASP A 395 -18.77 -14.85 -5.06
CA ASP A 395 -19.83 -15.15 -4.13
C ASP A 395 -19.36 -14.86 -2.69
N LEU A 396 -19.90 -13.79 -2.10
CA LEU A 396 -19.57 -13.37 -0.74
C LEU A 396 -19.90 -14.44 0.30
N THR A 397 -20.91 -15.27 0.08
CA THR A 397 -21.29 -16.36 0.99
C THR A 397 -20.22 -17.44 0.99
N LYS A 398 -19.76 -17.86 -0.19
CA LYS A 398 -18.65 -18.82 -0.33
C LYS A 398 -17.34 -18.27 0.22
N LYS A 399 -17.08 -16.99 -0.04
CA LYS A 399 -15.91 -16.29 0.50
C LYS A 399 -15.92 -16.20 2.03
N LYS A 400 -17.10 -16.03 2.66
CA LYS A 400 -17.26 -16.03 4.13
C LYS A 400 -16.87 -17.35 4.79
N VAL A 401 -17.00 -18.49 4.10
CA VAL A 401 -16.62 -19.81 4.63
C VAL A 401 -15.16 -19.82 5.10
N TYR A 402 -14.25 -19.26 4.29
CA TYR A 402 -12.83 -19.13 4.63
C TYR A 402 -12.59 -18.47 5.99
N TYR A 403 -13.27 -17.34 6.24
CA TYR A 403 -13.08 -16.55 7.46
C TYR A 403 -13.68 -17.24 8.68
N LYS A 404 -14.86 -17.84 8.53
CA LYS A 404 -15.55 -18.57 9.61
C LYS A 404 -14.80 -19.83 10.03
N VAL A 405 -14.28 -20.63 9.10
CA VAL A 405 -13.44 -21.79 9.44
C VAL A 405 -12.20 -21.34 10.23
N LYS A 406 -11.54 -20.27 9.79
CA LYS A 406 -10.38 -19.71 10.48
C LYS A 406 -10.70 -19.22 11.90
N GLU A 407 -11.84 -18.52 12.09
CA GLU A 407 -12.33 -18.08 13.40
C GLU A 407 -12.59 -19.26 14.34
N GLN A 408 -13.33 -20.28 13.88
CA GLN A 408 -13.68 -21.45 14.70
C GLN A 408 -12.45 -22.22 15.18
N LEU A 409 -11.41 -22.30 14.35
CA LEU A 409 -10.13 -22.90 14.72
C LEU A 409 -9.38 -22.04 15.75
N LEU A 410 -9.35 -20.72 15.55
CA LEU A 410 -8.66 -19.80 16.44
C LEU A 410 -9.30 -19.78 17.85
N LEU A 411 -10.62 -19.86 17.93
CA LEU A 411 -11.38 -20.02 19.19
C LEU A 411 -11.04 -21.31 19.94
N ARG A 412 -10.43 -22.29 19.28
CA ARG A 412 -9.97 -23.56 19.85
C ARG A 412 -8.45 -23.62 20.01
N HIS A 413 -7.77 -22.48 19.89
CA HIS A 413 -6.31 -22.35 19.93
C HIS A 413 -5.61 -23.17 18.82
N ILE A 414 -6.25 -23.29 17.64
CA ILE A 414 -5.72 -24.01 16.49
C ILE A 414 -5.34 -23.01 15.40
N VAL A 415 -4.05 -22.95 15.05
CA VAL A 415 -3.60 -22.19 13.88
C VAL A 415 -3.91 -22.94 12.60
N SER A 416 -4.18 -22.21 11.52
CA SER A 416 -4.58 -22.80 10.24
C SER A 416 -3.77 -22.30 9.06
N GLN A 417 -3.45 -23.23 8.15
CA GLN A 417 -2.93 -22.93 6.82
C GLN A 417 -3.97 -23.36 5.77
N VAL A 418 -4.48 -22.39 5.03
CA VAL A 418 -5.48 -22.63 3.99
C VAL A 418 -4.79 -22.79 2.64
N ILE A 419 -5.24 -23.78 1.89
CA ILE A 419 -4.75 -24.16 0.56
C ILE A 419 -5.92 -24.01 -0.43
N ASP A 420 -5.70 -23.26 -1.51
CA ASP A 420 -6.62 -23.25 -2.65
C ASP A 420 -6.48 -24.59 -3.38
N VAL A 421 -7.49 -25.46 -3.25
CA VAL A 421 -7.41 -26.83 -3.76
C VAL A 421 -7.34 -26.89 -5.27
N ASN A 422 -8.04 -26.00 -5.98
CA ASN A 422 -8.04 -25.94 -7.43
C ASN A 422 -6.64 -25.54 -7.95
N LYS A 423 -6.03 -24.53 -7.32
CA LYS A 423 -4.65 -24.13 -7.65
C LYS A 423 -3.65 -25.27 -7.36
N PHE A 424 -3.82 -26.00 -6.26
CA PHE A 424 -2.98 -27.15 -5.94
C PHE A 424 -3.13 -28.24 -7.00
N GLN A 425 -4.36 -28.64 -7.31
CA GLN A 425 -4.68 -29.69 -8.26
C GLN A 425 -4.11 -29.40 -9.65
N ILE A 426 -4.29 -28.19 -10.18
CA ILE A 426 -3.75 -27.78 -11.49
C ILE A 426 -2.23 -27.96 -11.53
N LYS A 427 -1.53 -27.39 -10.55
CA LYS A 427 -0.06 -27.45 -10.49
C LYS A 427 0.46 -28.87 -10.26
N ASN A 428 -0.25 -29.65 -9.45
CA ASN A 428 0.10 -31.03 -9.17
C ASN A 428 -0.05 -31.90 -10.42
N ASN A 429 -1.13 -31.73 -11.17
CA ASN A 429 -1.38 -32.44 -12.42
C ASN A 429 -0.34 -32.06 -13.49
N GLU A 430 -0.01 -30.77 -13.63
CA GLU A 430 1.07 -30.31 -14.51
C GLU A 430 2.42 -30.96 -14.16
N TYR A 431 2.70 -31.10 -12.86
CA TYR A 431 3.92 -31.77 -12.39
C TYR A 431 3.90 -33.28 -12.68
N LYS A 432 2.81 -33.97 -12.37
CA LYS A 432 2.67 -35.42 -12.63
C LYS A 432 2.76 -35.73 -14.13
N ALA A 433 2.22 -34.86 -14.98
CA ALA A 433 2.30 -34.99 -16.43
C ALA A 433 3.72 -34.73 -16.98
N ASN A 434 4.46 -33.76 -16.41
CA ASN A 434 5.82 -33.46 -16.86
C ASN A 434 6.74 -32.95 -15.73
N PRO A 435 7.35 -33.86 -14.95
CA PRO A 435 8.15 -33.50 -13.77
C PRO A 435 9.41 -32.68 -14.08
N THR A 436 9.95 -32.81 -15.31
CA THR A 436 11.17 -32.11 -15.74
C THR A 436 10.90 -30.66 -16.13
N LYS A 437 9.72 -30.36 -16.71
CA LYS A 437 9.34 -29.01 -17.15
C LYS A 437 8.52 -28.23 -16.11
N SER A 438 7.76 -28.89 -15.25
CA SER A 438 6.94 -28.22 -14.24
C SER A 438 7.60 -28.26 -12.86
N ASN A 439 7.53 -27.15 -12.12
CA ASN A 439 7.91 -27.11 -10.70
C ASN A 439 6.75 -27.48 -9.77
N GLY A 440 5.57 -27.75 -10.32
CA GLY A 440 4.37 -28.07 -9.55
C GLY A 440 4.13 -27.10 -8.41
N TYR A 441 3.87 -27.66 -7.22
CA TYR A 441 3.60 -26.91 -6.00
C TYR A 441 4.84 -26.54 -5.18
N LEU A 442 6.05 -26.76 -5.71
CA LEU A 442 7.32 -26.61 -4.98
C LEU A 442 7.50 -25.27 -4.25
N PHE A 443 7.32 -24.16 -4.97
CA PHE A 443 7.49 -22.82 -4.39
C PHE A 443 6.31 -22.42 -3.49
N ASP A 444 5.15 -23.05 -3.64
CA ASP A 444 4.04 -22.85 -2.72
C ASP A 444 4.33 -23.58 -1.41
N LEU A 445 4.81 -24.83 -1.46
CA LEU A 445 5.26 -25.60 -0.30
C LEU A 445 6.29 -24.82 0.53
N THR A 446 7.26 -24.17 -0.10
CA THR A 446 8.28 -23.41 0.64
C THR A 446 7.72 -22.22 1.41
N ASN A 447 6.74 -21.51 0.85
CA ASN A 447 6.06 -20.41 1.55
C ASN A 447 5.07 -20.94 2.60
N ILE A 448 4.42 -22.07 2.35
CA ILE A 448 3.53 -22.75 3.31
C ILE A 448 4.31 -23.20 4.54
N SER A 449 5.46 -23.85 4.36
CA SER A 449 6.30 -24.32 5.47
C SER A 449 6.85 -23.16 6.30
N LEU A 450 7.22 -22.05 5.64
CA LEU A 450 7.62 -20.81 6.30
C LEU A 450 6.48 -20.25 7.17
N ALA A 451 5.27 -20.15 6.62
CA ALA A 451 4.11 -19.62 7.35
C ALA A 451 3.67 -20.55 8.50
N ILE A 452 3.71 -21.88 8.31
CA ILE A 452 3.41 -22.85 9.38
C ILE A 452 4.41 -22.71 10.52
N LEU A 453 5.71 -22.62 10.22
CA LEU A 453 6.75 -22.39 11.22
C LEU A 453 6.47 -21.12 12.04
N ALA A 454 6.19 -19.99 11.37
CA ALA A 454 5.92 -18.72 12.03
C ALA A 454 4.62 -18.72 12.86
N LYS A 455 3.59 -19.44 12.40
CA LYS A 455 2.33 -19.64 13.15
C LYS A 455 2.52 -20.49 14.40
N LEU A 456 3.51 -21.38 14.38
CA LEU A 456 3.95 -22.18 15.52
C LEU A 456 5.06 -21.49 16.33
N GLU A 457 5.11 -20.16 16.29
CA GLU A 457 6.04 -19.30 17.04
C GLU A 457 7.54 -19.55 16.75
N GLY A 458 7.85 -20.33 15.72
CA GLY A 458 9.20 -20.43 15.19
C GLY A 458 9.62 -19.12 14.55
N ILE A 459 10.92 -18.82 14.57
CA ILE A 459 11.50 -17.62 13.97
C ILE A 459 12.28 -18.06 12.73
N PRO A 460 11.77 -17.78 11.51
CA PRO A 460 12.48 -18.15 10.30
C PRO A 460 13.86 -17.50 10.17
N TRP A 461 13.93 -16.20 10.43
CA TRP A 461 15.16 -15.40 10.48
C TRP A 461 14.86 -14.10 11.22
N GLN A 462 15.89 -13.43 11.72
CA GLN A 462 15.78 -12.13 12.39
C GLN A 462 16.77 -11.11 11.83
N LEU A 463 16.70 -9.85 12.27
CA LEU A 463 17.65 -8.81 11.89
C LEU A 463 19.02 -9.05 12.52
N ASN A 464 20.10 -8.77 11.80
CA ASN A 464 21.46 -8.79 12.36
C ASN A 464 21.74 -7.53 13.17
N ARG A 465 21.14 -7.44 14.35
CA ARG A 465 21.31 -6.29 15.26
C ARG A 465 21.40 -6.74 16.70
N THR A 466 22.25 -6.05 17.47
CA THR A 466 22.20 -6.11 18.92
C THR A 466 20.85 -5.58 19.39
N PRO A 467 20.12 -6.33 20.25
CA PRO A 467 18.90 -5.84 20.86
C PRO A 467 19.13 -4.50 21.58
N LYS A 468 18.19 -3.59 21.41
CA LYS A 468 18.14 -2.28 22.07
C LYS A 468 16.79 -2.13 22.77
N LYS A 469 16.72 -1.24 23.75
CA LYS A 469 15.48 -0.89 24.45
C LYS A 469 14.64 0.04 23.58
N GLU A 470 14.20 -0.43 22.41
CA GLU A 470 13.37 0.33 21.48
C GLU A 470 12.02 -0.39 21.35
N LEU A 471 10.93 0.35 21.57
CA LEU A 471 9.57 -0.11 21.27
C LEU A 471 9.15 0.39 19.89
N ILE A 472 8.82 -0.54 19.00
CA ILE A 472 8.30 -0.23 17.66
C ILE A 472 6.84 -0.64 17.59
N ILE A 473 5.96 0.33 17.32
CA ILE A 473 4.52 0.11 17.18
C ILE A 473 4.14 0.27 15.71
N GLY A 474 3.70 -0.82 15.09
CA GLY A 474 3.20 -0.84 13.73
C GLY A 474 1.69 -0.72 13.66
N VAL A 475 1.17 0.30 12.97
CA VAL A 475 -0.27 0.50 12.79
C VAL A 475 -0.63 0.44 11.31
N GLY A 476 -1.64 -0.37 10.99
CA GLY A 476 -2.21 -0.44 9.65
C GLY A 476 -3.72 -0.49 9.70
N ALA A 477 -4.34 -0.07 8.60
CA ALA A 477 -5.78 -0.09 8.43
C ALA A 477 -6.20 -0.71 7.11
N PHE A 478 -7.39 -1.28 7.09
CA PHE A 478 -8.04 -1.81 5.91
C PHE A 478 -9.48 -1.31 5.80
N LYS A 479 -9.92 -1.02 4.57
CA LYS A 479 -11.30 -0.66 4.25
C LYS A 479 -11.83 -1.64 3.20
N ASN A 480 -12.94 -2.32 3.50
CA ASN A 480 -13.64 -3.10 2.49
C ASN A 480 -14.87 -2.36 2.00
N VAL A 481 -14.84 -1.90 0.75
CA VAL A 481 -15.98 -1.20 0.13
C VAL A 481 -17.08 -2.18 -0.31
N GLU A 482 -16.71 -3.42 -0.67
CA GLU A 482 -17.67 -4.42 -1.18
C GLU A 482 -18.59 -4.98 -0.07
N GLU A 483 -18.15 -4.94 1.18
CA GLU A 483 -18.84 -5.56 2.33
C GLU A 483 -19.29 -4.52 3.39
N ASP A 484 -19.28 -3.22 3.06
CA ASP A 484 -19.58 -2.08 3.95
C ASP A 484 -18.80 -2.08 5.30
N ILE A 485 -17.61 -2.68 5.31
CA ILE A 485 -16.72 -2.67 6.49
C ILE A 485 -15.97 -1.34 6.51
N ARG A 486 -16.45 -0.44 7.37
CA ARG A 486 -15.85 0.88 7.62
C ARG A 486 -14.58 0.73 8.44
N TYR A 487 -13.44 1.01 7.80
CA TYR A 487 -12.09 1.18 8.35
C TYR A 487 -11.80 0.48 9.68
N VAL A 488 -10.98 -0.55 9.59
CA VAL A 488 -10.52 -1.35 10.72
C VAL A 488 -9.03 -1.14 10.85
N ALA A 489 -8.52 -1.03 12.07
CA ALA A 489 -7.10 -0.94 12.32
C ALA A 489 -6.64 -1.86 13.44
N SER A 490 -5.33 -2.04 13.51
CA SER A 490 -4.65 -2.87 14.50
C SER A 490 -3.28 -2.29 14.78
N ALA A 491 -2.83 -2.42 16.03
CA ALA A 491 -1.53 -1.96 16.50
C ALA A 491 -0.68 -3.17 16.92
N PHE A 492 0.53 -3.28 16.39
CA PHE A 492 1.45 -4.40 16.60
C PHE A 492 2.70 -3.91 17.32
N SER A 493 3.13 -4.61 18.36
CA SER A 493 4.38 -4.34 19.08
C SER A 493 5.52 -5.22 18.58
N PHE A 494 6.69 -4.61 18.35
CA PHE A 494 7.91 -5.30 17.95
C PHE A 494 9.11 -4.82 18.77
N GLN A 495 10.05 -5.74 19.02
CA GLN A 495 11.38 -5.43 19.52
C GLN A 495 12.31 -4.93 18.41
N SER A 496 13.46 -4.35 18.78
CA SER A 496 14.43 -3.78 17.83
C SER A 496 15.06 -4.77 16.84
N ASN A 497 15.08 -6.07 17.17
CA ASN A 497 15.54 -7.14 16.29
C ASN A 497 14.43 -7.66 15.34
N GLY A 498 13.22 -7.10 15.44
CA GLY A 498 12.06 -7.47 14.65
C GLY A 498 11.20 -8.60 15.20
N LYS A 499 11.50 -9.09 16.43
CA LYS A 499 10.64 -10.06 17.12
C LYS A 499 9.27 -9.43 17.39
N PHE A 500 8.23 -10.13 16.99
CA PHE A 500 6.84 -9.79 17.29
C PHE A 500 6.51 -10.15 18.75
N ASN A 501 5.79 -9.27 19.44
CA ASN A 501 5.32 -9.49 20.81
C ASN A 501 3.83 -9.86 20.81
N GLU A 502 2.98 -8.87 20.54
CA GLU A 502 1.53 -9.01 20.53
C GLU A 502 0.92 -7.94 19.60
N PHE A 503 -0.38 -8.05 19.33
CA PHE A 503 -1.13 -7.00 18.68
C PHE A 503 -2.54 -6.83 19.25
N GLN A 504 -3.05 -5.61 19.18
CA GLN A 504 -4.44 -5.31 19.45
C GLN A 504 -5.22 -5.04 18.16
N TYR A 505 -6.47 -5.47 18.14
CA TYR A 505 -7.41 -5.30 17.02
C TYR A 505 -8.67 -4.58 17.46
N PHE A 506 -9.18 -3.69 16.63
CA PHE A 506 -10.39 -2.94 16.94
C PHE A 506 -11.27 -2.73 15.70
N SER A 507 -12.56 -2.99 15.90
CA SER A 507 -13.61 -2.69 14.93
C SER A 507 -14.17 -1.28 15.19
N LYS A 508 -14.37 -0.52 14.10
CA LYS A 508 -14.66 0.93 14.03
C LYS A 508 -13.43 1.83 14.12
N SER A 509 -13.43 2.86 13.26
CA SER A 509 -12.54 4.01 13.25
C SER A 509 -12.78 4.92 14.46
N ASP A 510 -12.57 4.39 15.66
CA ASP A 510 -12.60 5.16 16.89
C ASP A 510 -11.16 5.58 17.20
N THR A 511 -10.84 6.83 16.84
CA THR A 511 -9.53 7.46 17.09
C THR A 511 -9.06 7.23 18.53
N LYS A 512 -9.97 7.27 19.51
CA LYS A 512 -9.66 7.06 20.93
C LYS A 512 -9.22 5.64 21.22
N LYS A 513 -9.85 4.63 20.59
CA LYS A 513 -9.46 3.22 20.76
C LYS A 513 -8.11 2.93 20.14
N LEU A 514 -7.79 3.54 19.00
CA LEU A 514 -6.47 3.40 18.39
C LEU A 514 -5.39 4.02 19.29
N ALA A 515 -5.62 5.24 19.78
CA ALA A 515 -4.69 5.89 20.71
C ALA A 515 -4.55 5.11 22.02
N GLY A 516 -5.66 4.55 22.54
CA GLY A 516 -5.67 3.63 23.68
C GLY A 516 -4.82 2.38 23.43
N ALA A 517 -4.97 1.71 22.28
CA ALA A 517 -4.19 0.53 21.94
C ALA A 517 -2.67 0.81 21.81
N ILE A 518 -2.31 1.98 21.27
CA ILE A 518 -0.92 2.43 21.24
C ILE A 518 -0.42 2.66 22.69
N SER A 519 -1.25 3.27 23.53
CA SER A 519 -0.93 3.54 24.93
C SER A 519 -0.77 2.26 25.75
N ASP A 520 -1.64 1.26 25.54
CA ASP A 520 -1.56 -0.05 26.17
C ASP A 520 -0.27 -0.78 25.76
N ALA A 521 0.10 -0.73 24.47
CA ALA A 521 1.35 -1.34 24.01
C ALA A 521 2.59 -0.70 24.66
N ILE A 522 2.55 0.62 24.93
CA ILE A 522 3.60 1.31 25.69
C ILE A 522 3.59 0.85 27.15
N TRP A 523 2.41 0.82 27.79
CA TRP A 523 2.25 0.41 29.18
C TRP A 523 2.73 -1.04 29.40
N GLN A 524 2.36 -1.97 28.53
CA GLN A 524 2.77 -3.37 28.59
C GLN A 524 4.29 -3.50 28.43
N TYR A 525 4.89 -2.81 27.45
CA TYR A 525 6.33 -2.83 27.27
C TYR A 525 7.08 -2.33 28.52
N VAL A 526 6.65 -1.21 29.08
CA VAL A 526 7.26 -0.61 30.29
C VAL A 526 7.06 -1.50 31.52
N THR A 527 5.96 -2.24 31.61
CA THR A 527 5.67 -3.14 32.73
C THR A 527 6.49 -4.44 32.66
N LEU A 528 6.73 -4.96 31.46
CA LEU A 528 7.46 -6.21 31.24
C LEU A 528 8.98 -6.03 31.15
N GLU A 529 9.42 -4.86 30.67
CA GLU A 529 10.81 -4.51 30.42
C GLU A 529 11.25 -3.30 31.27
N GLN A 530 12.43 -2.74 31.00
CA GLN A 530 12.82 -1.43 31.50
C GLN A 530 12.36 -0.32 30.54
N ASN A 531 12.31 0.93 31.01
CA ASN A 531 11.95 2.10 30.20
C ASN A 531 12.69 2.10 28.84
N PRO A 532 11.98 2.34 27.72
CA PRO A 532 12.59 2.39 26.39
C PRO A 532 13.50 3.62 26.23
N ASP A 533 14.55 3.47 25.43
CA ASP A 533 15.42 4.58 24.99
C ASP A 533 14.71 5.50 23.98
N LYS A 534 13.69 4.97 23.27
CA LYS A 534 12.78 5.71 22.39
C LYS A 534 11.54 4.88 22.03
N VAL A 535 10.47 5.56 21.64
CA VAL A 535 9.26 4.95 21.06
C VAL A 535 9.16 5.34 19.59
N VAL A 536 8.92 4.37 18.70
CA VAL A 536 8.75 4.62 17.26
C VAL A 536 7.40 4.07 16.79
N ILE A 537 6.56 4.93 16.22
CA ILE A 537 5.27 4.54 15.64
C ILE A 537 5.37 4.56 14.12
N HIS A 538 5.22 3.40 13.50
CA HIS A 538 5.04 3.27 12.06
C HIS A 538 3.55 3.36 11.72
N PHE A 539 3.15 4.41 11.02
CA PHE A 539 1.74 4.69 10.75
C PHE A 539 1.44 4.76 9.25
N TYR A 540 0.27 4.27 8.83
CA TYR A 540 -0.09 4.17 7.41
C TYR A 540 -0.61 5.48 6.78
N LYS A 541 -0.91 6.50 7.60
CA LYS A 541 -1.35 7.85 7.20
C LYS A 541 -0.65 8.90 8.08
N GLU A 542 -0.99 10.17 7.94
CA GLU A 542 -0.60 11.17 8.94
C GLU A 542 -1.44 11.00 10.22
N MET A 543 -0.76 11.08 11.37
CA MET A 543 -1.44 11.03 12.67
C MET A 543 -2.03 12.42 12.98
N SER A 544 -3.29 12.45 13.43
CA SER A 544 -3.92 13.68 13.93
C SER A 544 -3.54 13.93 15.38
N ASN A 545 -3.71 15.17 15.87
CA ASN A 545 -3.50 15.48 17.30
C ASN A 545 -4.37 14.59 18.20
N GLU A 546 -5.62 14.33 17.82
CA GLU A 546 -6.50 13.38 18.53
C GLU A 546 -5.92 11.95 18.68
N GLU A 547 -5.01 11.54 17.79
CA GLU A 547 -4.31 10.24 17.86
C GLU A 547 -3.01 10.34 18.69
N ILE A 548 -2.37 11.51 18.74
CA ILE A 548 -1.06 11.74 19.37
C ILE A 548 -1.20 12.13 20.84
N ASP A 549 -2.13 13.02 21.17
CA ASP A 549 -2.26 13.59 22.52
C ASP A 549 -2.45 12.51 23.60
N PRO A 550 -3.31 11.48 23.41
CA PRO A 550 -3.45 10.43 24.43
C PRO A 550 -2.18 9.58 24.61
N VAL A 551 -1.39 9.42 23.55
CA VAL A 551 -0.11 8.69 23.61
C VAL A 551 0.89 9.49 24.45
N LEU A 552 0.94 10.81 24.26
CA LEU A 552 1.79 11.70 25.06
C LEU A 552 1.36 11.72 26.54
N GLU A 553 0.06 11.78 26.81
CA GLU A 553 -0.48 11.68 28.17
C GLU A 553 -0.07 10.37 28.87
N MET A 554 -0.13 9.24 28.16
CA MET A 554 0.33 7.94 28.68
C MET A 554 1.84 7.95 28.95
N MET A 555 2.65 8.44 28.00
CA MET A 555 4.10 8.52 28.17
C MET A 555 4.47 9.40 29.39
N ASN A 556 3.76 10.51 29.59
CA ASN A 556 3.94 11.38 30.75
C ASN A 556 3.52 10.70 32.07
N THR A 557 2.38 9.98 32.06
CA THR A 557 1.89 9.22 33.23
C THR A 557 2.90 8.16 33.67
N LEU A 558 3.59 7.54 32.72
CA LEU A 558 4.64 6.56 32.95
C LEU A 558 6.03 7.18 33.21
N ASN A 559 6.15 8.51 33.25
CA ASN A 559 7.40 9.25 33.41
C ASN A 559 8.49 8.82 32.39
N LEU A 560 8.11 8.63 31.13
CA LEU A 560 9.02 8.22 30.07
C LEU A 560 9.82 9.40 29.53
N ASN A 561 11.08 9.51 29.94
CA ASN A 561 12.03 10.53 29.47
C ASN A 561 12.68 10.17 28.12
N CYS A 562 11.91 9.66 27.15
CA CYS A 562 12.41 9.22 25.86
C CYS A 562 11.65 9.88 24.69
N PRO A 563 12.30 10.09 23.52
CA PRO A 563 11.65 10.71 22.38
C PRO A 563 10.63 9.79 21.71
N LEU A 564 9.53 10.38 21.25
CA LEU A 564 8.54 9.76 20.37
C LEU A 564 8.81 10.13 18.90
N TYR A 565 8.96 9.13 18.04
CA TYR A 565 9.07 9.32 16.59
C TYR A 565 7.87 8.72 15.87
N ILE A 566 7.30 9.49 14.94
CA ILE A 566 6.21 9.03 14.07
C ILE A 566 6.75 8.94 12.65
N VAL A 567 6.76 7.74 12.10
CA VAL A 567 7.17 7.45 10.72
C VAL A 567 5.93 7.09 9.91
N ASN A 568 5.46 8.03 9.09
CA ASN A 568 4.34 7.79 8.19
C ASN A 568 4.85 7.07 6.94
N ILE A 569 4.36 5.85 6.70
CA ILE A 569 4.82 4.96 5.64
C ILE A 569 3.71 4.79 4.61
N ASN A 570 3.78 5.63 3.57
CA ASN A 570 2.84 5.59 2.48
C ASN A 570 3.26 4.57 1.44
N LYS A 571 2.34 3.65 1.12
CA LYS A 571 2.48 2.78 -0.05
C LYS A 571 2.42 3.66 -1.27
N THR A 572 3.54 3.83 -1.97
CA THR A 572 3.56 4.63 -3.19
C THR A 572 2.67 3.96 -4.23
N ARG A 573 1.50 4.57 -4.47
CA ARG A 573 0.76 4.42 -5.71
C ARG A 573 1.45 5.32 -6.73
N SER A 574 1.38 4.94 -7.99
CA SER A 574 2.12 5.53 -9.10
C SER A 574 1.64 6.93 -9.51
N GLU A 575 1.14 7.72 -8.55
CA GLU A 575 0.47 9.01 -8.75
C GLU A 575 1.30 10.18 -8.15
N ASP A 576 2.51 9.91 -7.63
CA ASP A 576 3.38 10.91 -6.97
C ASP A 576 4.84 10.82 -7.47
N ILE A 577 5.74 11.57 -6.83
CA ILE A 577 7.18 11.56 -7.10
C ILE A 577 7.80 10.16 -6.99
N ILE A 578 8.63 9.81 -7.97
CA ILE A 578 9.45 8.59 -8.02
C ILE A 578 10.81 8.90 -8.65
N ALA A 579 11.83 8.09 -8.38
CA ALA A 579 13.11 8.17 -9.06
C ALA A 579 13.38 6.94 -9.96
N PHE A 580 14.05 7.18 -11.08
CA PHE A 580 14.55 6.18 -12.01
C PHE A 580 16.08 6.15 -11.97
N ASP A 581 16.67 4.96 -12.01
CA ASP A 581 18.11 4.79 -12.23
C ASP A 581 18.39 4.50 -13.71
N ASN A 582 18.84 5.52 -14.44
CA ASN A 582 19.13 5.38 -15.86
C ASN A 582 20.36 4.51 -16.14
N ASN A 583 21.20 4.24 -15.13
CA ASN A 583 22.43 3.47 -15.27
C ASN A 583 22.28 2.00 -14.85
N TRP A 584 21.12 1.38 -15.10
CA TRP A 584 20.88 -0.04 -14.83
C TRP A 584 20.31 -0.81 -16.02
N HIS A 585 21.06 -0.89 -17.12
CA HIS A 585 20.75 -1.74 -18.28
C HIS A 585 19.31 -1.61 -18.81
N GLY A 586 18.71 -0.41 -18.72
CA GLY A 586 17.34 -0.14 -19.12
C GLY A 586 16.23 -0.62 -18.15
N ASN A 587 16.58 -1.20 -17.00
CA ASN A 587 15.62 -1.69 -16.00
C ASN A 587 15.12 -0.61 -15.01
N LEU A 588 15.82 0.52 -14.89
CA LEU A 588 15.34 1.77 -14.25
C LEU A 588 15.02 1.76 -12.75
N MET A 589 14.95 0.61 -12.06
CA MET A 589 14.67 0.55 -10.63
C MET A 589 15.94 0.84 -9.81
N PRO A 590 15.97 1.83 -8.91
CA PRO A 590 17.14 2.08 -8.04
C PRO A 590 17.49 0.90 -7.12
N LYS A 591 18.76 0.85 -6.67
CA LYS A 591 19.27 -0.17 -5.75
C LYS A 591 18.48 -0.24 -4.44
N SER A 592 18.46 -1.43 -3.85
CA SER A 592 17.84 -1.67 -2.56
C SER A 592 18.56 -0.89 -1.45
N GLY A 593 17.80 -0.30 -0.54
CA GLY A 593 18.34 0.44 0.59
C GLY A 593 18.75 1.88 0.27
N VAL A 594 18.63 2.32 -0.99
CA VAL A 594 18.76 3.72 -1.36
C VAL A 594 17.55 4.49 -0.84
N TYR A 595 17.80 5.66 -0.26
CA TYR A 595 16.77 6.63 0.07
C TYR A 595 17.10 8.02 -0.49
N ILE A 596 16.06 8.78 -0.84
CA ILE A 596 16.19 10.09 -1.47
C ILE A 596 15.34 11.09 -0.70
N ASN A 597 15.93 12.18 -0.19
CA ASN A 597 15.19 13.29 0.39
C ASN A 597 14.43 14.05 -0.71
N ILE A 598 13.11 14.16 -0.54
CA ILE A 598 12.17 14.79 -1.49
C ILE A 598 11.53 16.08 -0.96
N SER A 599 12.14 16.72 0.04
CA SER A 599 11.75 18.04 0.56
C SER A 599 12.98 18.84 1.00
N LYS A 600 12.86 20.17 1.07
CA LYS A 600 13.89 21.04 1.66
C LYS A 600 13.64 21.33 3.14
N SER A 601 12.38 21.39 3.55
CA SER A 601 11.95 21.84 4.88
C SER A 601 11.48 20.71 5.78
N GLU A 602 11.13 19.55 5.21
CA GLU A 602 10.60 18.43 5.97
C GLU A 602 11.43 17.14 5.79
N HIS A 603 11.29 16.22 6.75
CA HIS A 603 11.89 14.88 6.69
C HIS A 603 11.05 13.93 5.84
N LYS A 604 10.97 14.22 4.53
CA LYS A 604 10.24 13.40 3.53
C LYS A 604 11.22 12.65 2.64
N TYR A 605 11.04 11.33 2.50
CA TYR A 605 11.96 10.47 1.75
C TYR A 605 11.24 9.49 0.83
N LEU A 606 11.86 9.14 -0.30
CA LEU A 606 11.61 7.88 -1.01
C LEU A 606 12.59 6.84 -0.47
N LEU A 607 12.11 5.63 -0.16
CA LEU A 607 12.95 4.50 0.25
C LEU A 607 12.71 3.30 -0.68
N PHE A 608 13.78 2.80 -1.30
CA PHE A 608 13.74 1.71 -2.27
C PHE A 608 13.97 0.36 -1.60
N ASN A 609 12.88 -0.29 -1.19
CA ASN A 609 12.90 -1.64 -0.61
C ASN A 609 12.69 -2.69 -1.72
N ASN A 610 13.75 -3.35 -2.17
CA ASN A 610 13.69 -4.33 -3.27
C ASN A 610 14.83 -5.38 -3.21
N SER A 611 14.91 -6.29 -4.20
CA SER A 611 15.96 -7.34 -4.23
C SER A 611 17.17 -7.01 -5.11
N ARG A 612 17.35 -5.76 -5.59
CA ARG A 612 18.51 -5.32 -6.40
C ARG A 612 19.62 -4.82 -5.45
N TYR A 613 20.56 -5.71 -5.12
CA TYR A 613 21.70 -5.37 -4.25
C TYR A 613 22.99 -5.04 -5.02
N ASP A 614 23.02 -5.31 -6.33
CA ASP A 614 24.18 -5.13 -7.18
C ASP A 614 23.80 -4.49 -8.54
N ASP A 615 24.80 -4.26 -9.39
CA ASP A 615 24.66 -3.69 -10.74
C ASP A 615 24.55 -4.75 -11.84
N SER A 616 24.31 -6.01 -11.46
CA SER A 616 24.15 -7.09 -12.44
C SER A 616 22.98 -6.79 -13.39
N LYS A 617 23.21 -7.09 -14.66
CA LYS A 617 22.14 -7.14 -15.67
C LYS A 617 21.17 -8.30 -15.39
N ALA A 618 21.68 -9.39 -14.83
CA ALA A 618 20.88 -10.57 -14.51
C ALA A 618 20.08 -10.32 -13.22
N TYR A 619 18.80 -9.98 -13.40
CA TYR A 619 17.83 -9.82 -12.31
C TYR A 619 16.66 -10.79 -12.51
N PRO A 620 16.35 -11.68 -11.54
CA PRO A 620 15.22 -12.59 -11.71
C PRO A 620 13.92 -11.78 -11.68
N SER A 621 13.17 -11.73 -12.79
CA SER A 621 11.88 -11.03 -12.88
C SER A 621 10.88 -11.50 -11.82
N ALA A 622 11.02 -12.74 -11.35
CA ALA A 622 10.27 -13.31 -10.24
C ALA A 622 10.49 -12.59 -8.89
N GLU A 623 11.55 -11.80 -8.71
CA GLU A 623 11.75 -10.92 -7.55
C GLU A 623 10.88 -9.65 -7.63
N GLY A 624 10.42 -9.30 -8.83
CA GLY A 624 9.54 -8.16 -9.08
C GLY A 624 10.25 -6.82 -9.06
N PHE A 625 9.56 -5.76 -9.47
CA PHE A 625 10.13 -4.42 -9.60
C PHE A 625 9.34 -3.41 -8.77
N PRO A 626 9.30 -3.51 -7.43
CA PRO A 626 8.44 -2.66 -6.62
C PRO A 626 8.82 -1.17 -6.72
N PHE A 627 7.82 -0.30 -6.53
CA PHE A 627 8.06 1.14 -6.40
C PHE A 627 8.50 1.42 -4.96
N PRO A 628 9.25 2.52 -4.72
CA PRO A 628 9.70 2.88 -3.38
C PRO A 628 8.50 3.08 -2.45
N VAL A 629 8.73 3.09 -1.14
CA VAL A 629 7.75 3.64 -0.18
C VAL A 629 8.09 5.10 0.09
N LYS A 630 7.09 5.92 0.40
CA LYS A 630 7.29 7.31 0.80
C LYS A 630 7.22 7.40 2.32
N LEU A 631 8.23 8.03 2.91
CA LEU A 631 8.35 8.25 4.34
C LEU A 631 8.13 9.72 4.65
N ARG A 632 7.45 10.01 5.75
CA ARG A 632 7.51 11.30 6.44
C ARG A 632 7.83 11.02 7.90
N ILE A 633 8.86 11.66 8.43
CA ILE A 633 9.29 11.47 9.82
C ILE A 633 8.96 12.74 10.59
N THR A 634 8.27 12.57 11.71
CA THR A 634 7.88 13.66 12.61
C THR A 634 8.09 13.26 14.06
N SER A 635 8.11 14.26 14.93
CA SER A 635 8.17 14.09 16.38
C SER A 635 7.41 15.25 17.01
N PRO A 636 6.67 15.02 18.11
CA PRO A 636 6.09 16.11 18.90
C PRO A 636 7.17 16.96 19.59
N THR A 637 8.42 16.49 19.66
CA THR A 637 9.60 17.24 20.11
C THR A 637 10.50 17.51 18.89
N PRO A 638 10.39 18.67 18.22
CA PRO A 638 11.11 18.94 16.97
C PRO A 638 12.62 18.75 17.08
N GLU A 639 13.21 19.04 18.24
CA GLU A 639 14.65 18.93 18.50
C GLU A 639 15.16 17.49 18.36
N ALA A 640 14.28 16.50 18.57
CA ALA A 640 14.62 15.09 18.40
C ALA A 640 14.96 14.73 16.93
N LEU A 641 14.57 15.56 15.96
CA LEU A 641 14.83 15.37 14.54
C LEU A 641 16.09 16.10 14.02
N ASN A 642 16.75 16.89 14.87
CA ASN A 642 17.94 17.66 14.48
C ASN A 642 19.13 16.77 14.12
N ASP A 643 19.20 15.56 14.68
CA ASP A 643 20.27 14.61 14.37
C ASP A 643 19.98 13.79 13.11
N SER A 644 20.70 14.11 12.04
CA SER A 644 20.66 13.37 10.77
C SER A 644 20.97 11.87 10.92
N LYS A 645 21.76 11.45 11.91
CA LYS A 645 22.03 10.02 12.17
C LYS A 645 20.79 9.31 12.70
N THR A 646 20.05 9.96 13.59
CA THR A 646 18.76 9.47 14.10
C THR A 646 17.76 9.30 12.96
N ILE A 647 17.64 10.29 12.06
CA ILE A 647 16.79 10.18 10.87
C ILE A 647 17.20 8.99 10.00
N LYS A 648 18.50 8.83 9.72
CA LYS A 648 19.01 7.68 8.97
C LYS A 648 18.64 6.35 9.64
N LYS A 649 18.79 6.25 10.97
CA LYS A 649 18.46 5.03 11.73
C LYS A 649 16.97 4.68 11.69
N LEU A 650 16.08 5.66 11.67
CA LEU A 650 14.63 5.44 11.47
C LEU A 650 14.34 4.93 10.06
N ILE A 651 14.99 5.47 9.02
CA ILE A 651 14.86 4.96 7.63
C ILE A 651 15.40 3.52 7.52
N GLU A 652 16.55 3.24 8.13
CA GLU A 652 17.13 1.89 8.19
C GLU A 652 16.17 0.90 8.88
N GLN A 653 15.53 1.32 9.97
CA GLN A 653 14.53 0.48 10.66
C GLN A 653 13.36 0.14 9.74
N VAL A 654 12.83 1.10 8.97
CA VAL A 654 11.79 0.83 7.96
C VAL A 654 12.27 -0.16 6.89
N TYR A 655 13.50 0.01 6.40
CA TYR A 655 14.11 -0.88 5.41
C TYR A 655 14.22 -2.31 5.94
N GLU A 656 14.75 -2.49 7.13
CA GLU A 656 14.96 -3.80 7.75
C GLU A 656 13.67 -4.55 8.02
N PHE A 657 12.64 -3.86 8.54
CA PHE A 657 11.33 -4.46 8.78
C PHE A 657 10.65 -4.88 7.47
N SER A 658 11.08 -4.41 6.29
CA SER A 658 10.64 -4.92 4.98
C SER A 658 11.19 -6.31 4.64
N ARG A 659 12.23 -6.75 5.36
CA ARG A 659 12.95 -8.00 5.17
C ARG A 659 12.50 -9.13 6.11
N LEU A 660 11.58 -8.84 7.03
CA LEU A 660 11.03 -9.79 8.00
C LEU A 660 9.66 -10.38 7.60
N TYR A 661 9.31 -10.29 6.31
CA TYR A 661 8.02 -10.75 5.82
C TYR A 661 7.94 -12.29 5.73
N TRP A 662 7.47 -12.95 6.78
CA TRP A 662 7.44 -14.41 6.90
C TRP A 662 6.24 -15.09 6.22
N LYS A 663 5.45 -14.35 5.43
CA LYS A 663 4.45 -14.95 4.53
C LYS A 663 5.04 -15.38 3.19
N SER A 664 6.23 -14.86 2.83
CA SER A 664 6.90 -15.27 1.61
C SER A 664 8.41 -15.07 1.70
N LEU A 665 9.17 -15.94 1.04
CA LEU A 665 10.63 -15.82 0.94
C LEU A 665 11.12 -14.62 0.11
N ARG A 666 10.21 -13.87 -0.51
CA ARG A 666 10.53 -12.65 -1.28
C ARG A 666 10.40 -11.42 -0.39
N GLN A 667 11.42 -10.55 -0.45
CA GLN A 667 11.36 -9.23 0.19
C GLN A 667 10.14 -8.46 -0.29
N GLN A 668 9.44 -7.81 0.64
CA GLN A 668 8.36 -6.88 0.34
C GLN A 668 8.91 -5.46 0.35
N ASN A 669 8.26 -4.56 -0.39
CA ASN A 669 8.65 -3.15 -0.34
C ASN A 669 8.07 -2.41 0.87
N VAL A 670 6.98 -2.91 1.45
CA VAL A 670 6.33 -2.34 2.63
C VAL A 670 6.73 -3.16 3.86
N PRO A 671 7.14 -2.53 4.98
CA PRO A 671 7.56 -3.24 6.19
C PRO A 671 6.43 -4.02 6.87
N ILE A 672 6.81 -5.05 7.64
CA ILE A 672 5.85 -5.87 8.40
C ILE A 672 5.05 -5.07 9.43
N THR A 673 5.61 -3.97 9.94
CA THR A 673 4.95 -2.99 10.82
C THR A 673 3.75 -2.29 10.17
N ILE A 674 3.59 -2.39 8.85
CA ILE A 674 2.37 -1.95 8.15
C ILE A 674 1.63 -3.15 7.55
N LYS A 675 2.36 -4.15 7.03
CA LYS A 675 1.77 -5.28 6.31
C LYS A 675 1.03 -6.27 7.20
N TYR A 676 1.56 -6.59 8.37
CA TYR A 676 0.89 -7.51 9.30
C TYR A 676 -0.38 -6.90 9.89
N PRO A 677 -0.37 -5.64 10.36
CA PRO A 677 -1.60 -4.95 10.73
C PRO A 677 -2.65 -4.94 9.61
N GLU A 678 -2.26 -4.63 8.37
CA GLU A 678 -3.18 -4.64 7.22
C GLU A 678 -3.80 -6.02 6.99
N MET A 679 -3.07 -7.12 7.19
CA MET A 679 -3.61 -8.48 7.04
C MET A 679 -4.65 -8.80 8.12
N VAL A 680 -4.40 -8.46 9.38
CA VAL A 680 -5.38 -8.66 10.44
C VAL A 680 -6.61 -7.79 10.21
N ALA A 681 -6.41 -6.51 9.88
CA ALA A 681 -7.49 -5.59 9.54
C ALA A 681 -8.28 -6.03 8.30
N GLU A 682 -7.67 -6.78 7.38
CA GLU A 682 -8.38 -7.43 6.28
C GLU A 682 -9.22 -8.60 6.79
N ILE A 683 -8.67 -9.51 7.60
CA ILE A 683 -9.29 -10.81 7.92
C ILE A 683 -10.32 -10.71 9.06
N ALA A 684 -9.93 -10.13 10.19
CA ALA A 684 -10.71 -10.16 11.44
C ALA A 684 -12.11 -9.50 11.38
N PRO A 685 -12.39 -8.47 10.55
CA PRO A 685 -13.75 -7.93 10.42
C PRO A 685 -14.80 -8.91 9.91
N ARG A 686 -14.36 -10.04 9.34
CA ARG A 686 -15.24 -11.09 8.82
C ARG A 686 -15.48 -12.21 9.82
N PHE A 687 -14.98 -12.07 11.05
CA PHE A 687 -15.27 -12.95 12.18
C PHE A 687 -16.62 -12.55 12.79
N ASP A 688 -17.45 -13.55 13.12
CA ASP A 688 -18.77 -13.32 13.69
C ASP A 688 -18.68 -12.73 15.11
N SER A 689 -17.67 -13.14 15.89
CA SER A 689 -17.42 -12.65 17.26
C SER A 689 -16.92 -11.21 17.32
N LYS A 690 -16.36 -10.68 16.22
CA LYS A 690 -15.70 -9.35 16.12
C LYS A 690 -14.53 -9.14 17.10
N VAL A 691 -14.09 -10.18 17.80
CA VAL A 691 -13.00 -10.16 18.79
C VAL A 691 -11.99 -11.25 18.42
N ILE A 692 -10.72 -10.98 18.62
CA ILE A 692 -9.65 -11.97 18.46
C ILE A 692 -9.33 -12.50 19.87
N PRO A 693 -9.37 -13.83 20.11
CA PRO A 693 -9.02 -14.39 21.42
C PRO A 693 -7.57 -14.08 21.77
N ASN A 694 -7.20 -14.06 23.05
CA ASN A 694 -5.84 -13.70 23.51
C ASN A 694 -4.75 -14.51 22.81
N PHE A 695 -4.94 -15.83 22.67
CA PHE A 695 -4.05 -16.70 21.88
C PHE A 695 -3.82 -16.18 20.45
N GLY A 696 -4.84 -15.61 19.82
CA GLY A 696 -4.74 -15.00 18.50
C GLY A 696 -4.05 -13.64 18.47
N GLN A 697 -3.97 -12.92 19.59
CA GLN A 697 -3.29 -11.62 19.68
C GLN A 697 -1.77 -11.78 19.83
N GLU A 698 -1.33 -12.94 20.32
CA GLU A 698 0.08 -13.28 20.54
C GLU A 698 0.68 -14.18 19.45
N THR A 699 -0.12 -14.55 18.43
CA THR A 699 0.31 -15.46 17.36
C THR A 699 0.12 -14.89 15.96
N LEU A 700 0.97 -15.33 15.02
CA LEU A 700 0.96 -14.89 13.63
C LEU A 700 -0.03 -15.70 12.76
N TRP A 701 -1.22 -16.05 13.28
CA TRP A 701 -2.23 -16.91 12.63
C TRP A 701 -2.75 -16.38 11.27
N PHE A 702 -2.58 -15.09 11.02
CA PHE A 702 -3.05 -14.37 9.83
C PHE A 702 -2.12 -14.52 8.60
N LEU A 703 -0.92 -15.07 8.77
CA LEU A 703 0.03 -15.28 7.67
C LEU A 703 -0.52 -16.15 6.54
#